data_AF-A0A8H8SQ29-F1
#
_entry.id   AF-A0A8H8SQ29-F1
#
_cell.length_a   1.000
_cell.length_b   1.000
_cell.length_c   1.000
_cell.angle_alpha   90.00
_cell.angle_beta   90.00
_cell.angle_gamma   90.00
#
_symmetry.space_group_name_H-M   'P 1'
#
loop_
_entity.id
_entity.type
_entity.pdbx_description
1 polymer ?
#
loop_
_entity_poly.entity_id
_entity_poly.type
_entity_poly.pdbx_seq_one_letter_code
_entity_poly.pdbx_strand_id
1 'polypeptide(L)'
;MSIKGCVESPQKRARKLTGHNLYALYYVSTQTSISIGFAARLVVALAAATLLAFVAYTLSNPAKSALPSSGARNAAWPSMPSYSLSPEVAHNLGAYAARYVVPGPISTEVPSGCNVSMISILQRHGARYPIEESSVAIQKALSKARSARNITNPLLKFVPGFSYPNQSEQLVPFGRNQSYISGQIIAAKYAALGNSSFVSTAVSPMFRFLTCPAQTLFSRLNITCEAAQKLSPKPGDVKSKEWIPHFVPSITRFLNDGLHGANLDDKDTIHLMDLCGFDTAFKNGTASPWCSVFNTIDFENYEYLRDLREYYSNSYGSAYAPSEGVGWVNELLSRLRGRPVYDHTSTNATLDANQATFPYGPSAPKIFADFSSDNDITKILSGLGILRGNTPLPADGPIPTNRQFYVSKIVPFAGSTVVEKLTCSETSSRPAGHYVPPLNNRLKIRPTNYNISLSTKSRHLGAMHGNGGNIGSAPKAEPRMRKREHGNLAVVNFERKTRFASTLTLAGLLAVTTYVLINPTRSRSICGRTELTSIPSLPSYELDPDIAHNLGVYSARYVVPSLISTEVPTGCSVNMISILQRHGARYPTEGAGLDIEATLAKLKVAHDITDPALQFVYNYTYTYIPEQLVWFGRKQSYISGQIIAKRYATLGTSNFVRAASLNRIVESSRWWRQGFEGGPFGVSIPSLPEPDLVISGTNNTLDVASCRAAEAIRPKPGYFKSQEWISKFAPDTTRALNNGLPGANLTDDDTANLMGLCGFDTAAKNGAASPWCNVFNKTDFENYEYSVDLSKYYSESYGSAYGPSQGVGWVNELLARLTDTEVQDHTTTNTTLDANRTTFPLGPSAPKIFADFSTDNNIATVLSALGVFRDEVPLPVTSPIPANRQFYASRLVPFAGSTVVEKLSCSETSARPGGDYVRILINDAAVKLESSHCEPLGKKHGLCSLSGFLDSQKFARSGGDWASCFSDSIQVS
;
A
#
# COMPACT_ATOMS: atom_id res chain seq x y z
N MET A 1 -30.09 -50.23 26.95
CA MET A 1 -29.61 -51.63 26.81
C MET A 1 -28.43 -51.59 25.85
N SER A 2 -27.21 -52.01 26.19
CA SER A 2 -26.77 -53.38 26.52
C SER A 2 -26.85 -54.30 25.28
N ILE A 3 -25.81 -55.07 24.90
CA ILE A 3 -24.46 -55.27 25.46
C ILE A 3 -23.51 -55.87 24.37
N LYS A 4 -22.20 -56.00 24.65
CA LYS A 4 -21.10 -56.85 24.04
C LYS A 4 -21.41 -57.70 22.77
N GLY A 5 -20.49 -57.98 21.85
CA GLY A 5 -19.03 -57.82 21.83
C GLY A 5 -18.28 -59.16 21.58
N CYS A 6 -17.38 -59.20 20.58
CA CYS A 6 -16.48 -60.30 20.18
C CYS A 6 -17.09 -61.61 19.63
N VAL A 7 -16.49 -62.14 18.55
CA VAL A 7 -16.14 -63.56 18.27
C VAL A 7 -15.31 -63.61 16.97
N GLU A 8 -14.51 -64.66 16.79
CA GLU A 8 -13.52 -64.81 15.71
C GLU A 8 -14.08 -65.43 14.39
N SER A 9 -13.16 -65.61 13.43
CA SER A 9 -13.31 -66.34 12.14
C SER A 9 -13.71 -67.83 12.33
N PRO A 10 -14.12 -68.63 11.30
CA PRO A 10 -13.34 -68.80 10.05
C PRO A 10 -14.04 -69.23 8.72
N GLN A 11 -13.25 -69.09 7.64
CA GLN A 11 -13.12 -69.97 6.45
C GLN A 11 -14.24 -70.22 5.41
N LYS A 12 -13.85 -69.93 4.16
CA LYS A 12 -13.99 -70.75 2.93
C LYS A 12 -15.39 -71.12 2.39
N ARG A 13 -15.62 -70.73 1.13
CA ARG A 13 -15.76 -71.71 0.04
C ARG A 13 -15.03 -71.25 -1.22
N ALA A 14 -14.46 -72.19 -1.97
CA ALA A 14 -13.75 -71.95 -3.22
C ALA A 14 -13.96 -73.13 -4.18
N ARG A 15 -14.10 -72.84 -5.48
CA ARG A 15 -14.05 -73.73 -6.67
C ARG A 15 -14.57 -72.91 -7.87
N LYS A 16 -14.12 -73.10 -9.12
CA LYS A 16 -12.90 -73.76 -9.67
C LYS A 16 -12.78 -73.36 -11.15
N LEU A 17 -11.56 -73.36 -11.71
CA LEU A 17 -11.14 -73.56 -13.12
C LEU A 17 -9.68 -73.05 -13.18
N THR A 18 -8.62 -73.85 -13.28
CA THR A 18 -8.08 -74.54 -14.50
C THR A 18 -7.95 -73.62 -15.72
N GLY A 19 -6.77 -73.30 -16.26
CA GLY A 19 -5.40 -73.46 -15.73
C GLY A 19 -4.39 -73.95 -16.77
N HIS A 20 -3.42 -73.10 -17.11
CA HIS A 20 -2.12 -73.46 -17.70
C HIS A 20 -1.18 -72.26 -17.58
N ASN A 21 -0.18 -72.33 -16.68
CA ASN A 21 1.09 -71.60 -16.82
C ASN A 21 2.08 -72.07 -15.75
N LEU A 22 3.19 -72.69 -16.17
CA LEU A 22 4.28 -73.11 -15.27
C LEU A 22 5.67 -73.06 -15.96
N TYR A 23 5.84 -72.09 -16.87
CA TYR A 23 7.13 -71.76 -17.51
C TYR A 23 7.25 -70.24 -17.74
N ALA A 24 7.06 -69.44 -16.68
CA ALA A 24 7.11 -67.97 -16.77
C ALA A 24 7.69 -67.25 -15.54
N LEU A 25 8.43 -67.95 -14.66
CA LEU A 25 9.00 -67.38 -13.42
C LEU A 25 10.45 -66.85 -13.57
N TYR A 26 10.87 -66.56 -14.81
CA TYR A 26 12.23 -66.08 -15.11
C TYR A 26 12.28 -64.84 -16.03
N TYR A 27 11.16 -64.12 -16.19
CA TYR A 27 11.05 -63.02 -17.17
C TYR A 27 10.44 -61.70 -16.65
N VAL A 28 10.21 -61.58 -15.33
CA VAL A 28 9.56 -60.39 -14.72
C VAL A 28 10.43 -59.72 -13.64
N SER A 29 11.75 -59.76 -13.82
CA SER A 29 12.73 -58.94 -13.07
C SER A 29 13.54 -58.00 -13.98
N THR A 30 13.34 -58.07 -15.29
CA THR A 30 14.14 -57.36 -16.31
C THR A 30 13.46 -56.11 -16.88
N GLN A 31 12.12 -56.00 -16.85
CA GLN A 31 11.42 -54.82 -17.40
C GLN A 31 11.40 -53.60 -16.47
N THR A 32 11.23 -53.78 -15.15
CA THR A 32 11.22 -52.66 -14.18
C THR A 32 12.52 -51.86 -14.15
N SER A 33 13.66 -52.51 -14.37
CA SER A 33 14.97 -51.87 -14.49
C SER A 33 15.11 -51.01 -15.76
N ILE A 34 14.39 -51.34 -16.84
CA ILE A 34 14.46 -50.63 -18.12
C ILE A 34 13.67 -49.32 -18.06
N SER A 35 12.45 -49.33 -17.50
CA SER A 35 11.60 -48.13 -17.42
C SER A 35 12.20 -47.02 -16.55
N ILE A 36 12.84 -47.37 -15.43
CA ILE A 36 13.53 -46.40 -14.56
C ILE A 36 14.76 -45.82 -15.26
N GLY A 37 15.53 -46.67 -15.96
CA GLY A 37 16.65 -46.23 -16.80
C GLY A 37 16.23 -45.30 -17.93
N PHE A 38 15.06 -45.55 -18.55
CA PHE A 38 14.51 -44.67 -19.58
C PHE A 38 14.03 -43.33 -19.01
N ALA A 39 13.34 -43.33 -17.87
CA ALA A 39 12.90 -42.09 -17.20
C ALA A 39 14.11 -41.23 -16.78
N ALA A 40 15.13 -41.83 -16.16
CA ALA A 40 16.35 -41.11 -15.78
C ALA A 40 17.10 -40.56 -17.00
N ARG A 41 17.23 -41.34 -18.08
CA ARG A 41 17.85 -40.86 -19.34
C ARG A 41 17.01 -39.80 -20.03
N LEU A 42 15.69 -39.85 -19.97
CA LEU A 42 14.80 -38.83 -20.53
C LEU A 42 14.89 -37.52 -19.73
N VAL A 43 14.95 -37.59 -18.40
CA VAL A 43 15.18 -36.40 -17.55
C VAL A 43 16.56 -35.80 -17.79
N VAL A 44 17.62 -36.62 -17.90
CA VAL A 44 18.97 -36.12 -18.24
C VAL A 44 19.04 -35.58 -19.67
N ALA A 45 18.33 -36.18 -20.63
CA ALA A 45 18.24 -35.67 -22.00
C ALA A 45 17.42 -34.38 -22.10
N LEU A 46 16.34 -34.23 -21.33
CA LEU A 46 15.58 -32.98 -21.22
C LEU A 46 16.38 -31.90 -20.48
N ALA A 47 17.13 -32.24 -19.45
CA ALA A 47 18.07 -31.34 -18.79
C ALA A 47 19.20 -30.92 -19.74
N ALA A 48 19.78 -31.83 -20.52
CA ALA A 48 20.78 -31.52 -21.52
C ALA A 48 20.21 -30.71 -22.70
N ALA A 49 18.98 -30.98 -23.14
CA ALA A 49 18.30 -30.23 -24.19
C ALA A 49 17.89 -28.83 -23.74
N THR A 50 17.43 -28.66 -22.49
CA THR A 50 17.18 -27.34 -21.91
C THR A 50 18.48 -26.59 -21.62
N LEU A 51 19.56 -27.26 -21.22
CA LEU A 51 20.88 -26.65 -21.07
C LEU A 51 21.47 -26.25 -22.44
N LEU A 52 21.32 -27.07 -23.48
CA LEU A 52 21.73 -26.74 -24.85
C LEU A 52 20.85 -25.64 -25.46
N ALA A 53 19.55 -25.62 -25.17
CA ALA A 53 18.66 -24.52 -25.56
C ALA A 53 18.99 -23.23 -24.80
N PHE A 54 19.37 -23.31 -23.52
CA PHE A 54 19.82 -22.17 -22.72
C PHE A 54 21.19 -21.64 -23.20
N VAL A 55 22.14 -22.54 -23.48
CA VAL A 55 23.44 -22.20 -24.09
C VAL A 55 23.22 -21.58 -25.47
N ALA A 56 22.41 -22.18 -26.34
CA ALA A 56 22.04 -21.61 -27.64
C ALA A 56 21.31 -20.26 -27.51
N TYR A 57 20.46 -20.08 -26.50
CA TYR A 57 19.82 -18.80 -26.19
C TYR A 57 20.83 -17.74 -25.74
N THR A 58 21.83 -18.09 -24.91
CA THR A 58 22.93 -17.18 -24.55
C THR A 58 23.92 -16.90 -25.68
N LEU A 59 24.09 -17.84 -26.63
CA LEU A 59 24.92 -17.66 -27.82
C LEU A 59 24.21 -16.91 -28.96
N SER A 60 22.87 -16.89 -28.97
CA SER A 60 22.06 -16.12 -29.93
C SER A 60 21.58 -14.76 -29.39
N ASN A 61 21.64 -14.53 -28.07
CA ASN A 61 21.43 -13.23 -27.44
C ASN A 61 22.66 -12.78 -26.63
N PRO A 62 23.69 -12.20 -27.27
CA PRO A 62 24.82 -11.56 -26.58
C PRO A 62 24.39 -10.21 -25.96
N ALA A 63 23.53 -10.26 -24.93
CA ALA A 63 22.82 -9.12 -24.36
C ALA A 63 23.05 -8.90 -22.85
N LYS A 64 24.22 -9.29 -22.33
CA LYS A 64 24.77 -8.79 -21.05
C LYS A 64 26.30 -8.92 -21.04
N SER A 65 26.95 -8.06 -20.25
CA SER A 65 28.41 -7.97 -20.05
C SER A 65 29.27 -7.84 -21.33
N ALA A 66 28.99 -6.81 -22.13
CA ALA A 66 29.98 -6.21 -23.04
C ALA A 66 29.83 -4.67 -23.03
N LEU A 67 30.55 -3.99 -22.13
CA LEU A 67 30.85 -2.57 -22.32
C LEU A 67 31.83 -2.49 -23.51
N PRO A 68 31.63 -1.58 -24.49
CA PRO A 68 32.58 -1.43 -25.58
C PRO A 68 33.98 -1.08 -25.04
N SER A 69 34.97 -1.91 -25.36
CA SER A 69 36.38 -1.59 -25.12
C SER A 69 36.72 -0.26 -25.81
N SER A 70 37.48 0.60 -25.13
CA SER A 70 37.86 1.94 -25.59
C SER A 70 38.46 1.93 -27.01
N GLY A 71 37.66 2.31 -28.01
CA GLY A 71 38.08 2.29 -29.42
C GLY A 71 36.98 2.65 -30.44
N ALA A 72 35.73 2.26 -30.20
CA ALA A 72 34.63 2.52 -31.14
C ALA A 72 34.06 3.95 -31.02
N ARG A 73 34.59 4.90 -31.80
CA ARG A 73 34.17 6.32 -31.75
C ARG A 73 32.92 6.67 -32.58
N ASN A 74 32.38 5.73 -33.37
CA ASN A 74 31.30 5.93 -34.35
C ASN A 74 30.11 4.96 -34.18
N ALA A 75 29.76 4.58 -32.94
CA ALA A 75 28.50 3.85 -32.69
C ALA A 75 27.33 4.83 -32.54
N ALA A 76 26.30 4.70 -33.38
CA ALA A 76 25.09 5.51 -33.24
C ALA A 76 24.32 5.10 -31.98
N TRP A 77 24.08 6.06 -31.08
CA TRP A 77 23.37 5.83 -29.82
C TRP A 77 21.89 5.47 -30.05
N PRO A 78 21.28 4.65 -29.18
CA PRO A 78 19.85 4.36 -29.27
C PRO A 78 19.03 5.64 -29.09
N SER A 79 18.12 5.90 -30.02
CA SER A 79 17.17 7.01 -29.93
C SER A 79 16.14 6.78 -28.81
N MET A 80 15.69 7.86 -28.17
CA MET A 80 14.54 7.76 -27.26
C MET A 80 13.31 7.26 -28.02
N PRO A 81 12.52 6.32 -27.47
CA PRO A 81 11.25 5.92 -28.06
C PRO A 81 10.30 7.11 -28.17
N SER A 82 9.93 7.45 -29.41
CA SER A 82 8.99 8.51 -29.78
C SER A 82 7.61 7.94 -30.12
N TYR A 83 6.62 8.82 -30.28
CA TYR A 83 5.32 8.46 -30.82
C TYR A 83 5.32 8.52 -32.35
N SER A 84 4.59 7.61 -32.99
CA SER A 84 4.34 7.58 -34.45
C SER A 84 3.28 8.60 -34.87
N LEU A 85 3.41 9.83 -34.38
CA LEU A 85 2.54 10.98 -34.60
C LEU A 85 3.34 12.10 -35.27
N SER A 86 2.67 13.05 -35.93
CA SER A 86 3.36 14.22 -36.46
C SER A 86 3.87 15.11 -35.30
N PRO A 87 4.95 15.90 -35.49
CA PRO A 87 5.50 16.77 -34.44
C PRO A 87 4.46 17.71 -33.82
N GLU A 88 3.52 18.19 -34.62
CA GLU A 88 2.49 19.16 -34.25
C GLU A 88 1.43 18.56 -33.32
N VAL A 89 1.26 17.23 -33.32
CA VAL A 89 0.46 16.50 -32.34
C VAL A 89 1.35 16.01 -31.19
N ALA A 90 2.45 15.30 -31.51
CA ALA A 90 3.31 14.63 -30.54
C ALA A 90 3.89 15.59 -29.46
N HIS A 91 4.17 16.83 -29.84
CA HIS A 91 4.75 17.87 -28.98
C HIS A 91 3.69 18.78 -28.35
N ASN A 92 2.39 18.49 -28.52
CA ASN A 92 1.26 19.25 -27.97
C ASN A 92 0.32 18.34 -27.14
N LEU A 93 0.88 17.31 -26.48
CA LEU A 93 0.15 16.37 -25.60
C LEU A 93 0.32 16.69 -24.10
N GLY A 94 0.82 17.87 -23.76
CA GLY A 94 1.18 18.29 -22.41
C GLY A 94 2.14 17.30 -21.74
N ALA A 95 1.87 16.99 -20.47
CA ALA A 95 2.62 16.00 -19.70
C ALA A 95 2.50 14.55 -20.23
N TYR A 96 1.71 14.30 -21.27
CA TYR A 96 1.57 12.98 -21.91
C TYR A 96 2.41 12.82 -23.20
N ALA A 97 3.09 13.87 -23.65
CA ALA A 97 4.06 13.80 -24.74
C ALA A 97 5.21 12.82 -24.38
N ALA A 98 5.70 12.05 -25.36
CA ALA A 98 6.96 11.32 -25.19
C ALA A 98 8.14 12.30 -25.24
N ARG A 99 9.20 12.08 -24.45
CA ARG A 99 10.42 12.91 -24.51
C ARG A 99 10.99 13.01 -25.93
N TYR A 100 11.12 14.25 -26.40
CA TYR A 100 11.77 14.64 -27.65
C TYR A 100 12.94 15.60 -27.37
N VAL A 101 13.71 15.93 -28.40
CA VAL A 101 14.77 16.95 -28.31
C VAL A 101 14.15 18.32 -28.59
N VAL A 102 14.24 19.22 -27.61
CA VAL A 102 13.83 20.63 -27.77
C VAL A 102 15.05 21.42 -28.30
N PRO A 103 15.01 22.01 -29.50
CA PRO A 103 16.11 22.83 -30.00
C PRO A 103 16.30 24.09 -29.13
N GLY A 104 17.52 24.34 -28.70
CA GLY A 104 17.91 25.54 -27.94
C GLY A 104 18.89 26.42 -28.71
N PRO A 105 18.95 27.74 -28.42
CA PRO A 105 19.91 28.66 -29.05
C PRO A 105 21.34 28.53 -28.53
N ILE A 106 21.61 27.61 -27.60
CA ILE A 106 22.91 27.35 -26.98
C ILE A 106 23.27 25.89 -27.27
N SER A 107 24.52 25.63 -27.68
CA SER A 107 25.00 24.26 -27.93
C SER A 107 24.93 23.40 -26.66
N THR A 108 24.63 22.12 -26.83
CA THR A 108 24.64 21.11 -25.75
C THR A 108 25.98 20.36 -25.64
N GLU A 109 26.96 20.78 -26.44
CA GLU A 109 28.35 20.31 -26.38
C GLU A 109 29.13 21.03 -25.27
N VAL A 110 30.13 20.35 -24.72
CA VAL A 110 31.02 20.92 -23.70
C VAL A 110 31.94 21.97 -24.35
N PRO A 111 32.02 23.22 -23.85
CA PRO A 111 32.89 24.24 -24.42
C PRO A 111 34.38 23.84 -24.46
N SER A 112 35.09 24.28 -25.49
CA SER A 112 36.52 23.99 -25.64
C SER A 112 37.35 24.47 -24.45
N GLY A 113 38.24 23.61 -23.94
CA GLY A 113 39.01 23.85 -22.71
C GLY A 113 38.24 23.59 -21.41
N CYS A 114 36.98 23.12 -21.47
CA CYS A 114 36.19 22.66 -20.33
C CYS A 114 35.98 21.13 -20.37
N ASN A 115 35.80 20.53 -19.19
CA ASN A 115 35.37 19.15 -19.01
C ASN A 115 34.19 19.09 -18.01
N VAL A 116 33.26 18.15 -18.21
CA VAL A 116 32.25 17.84 -17.18
C VAL A 116 32.96 17.17 -15.99
N SER A 117 32.69 17.64 -14.77
CA SER A 117 33.29 17.14 -13.53
C SER A 117 32.28 16.46 -12.60
N MET A 118 30.99 16.79 -12.74
CA MET A 118 29.86 16.22 -12.02
C MET A 118 28.58 16.47 -12.83
N ILE A 119 27.55 15.63 -12.70
CA ILE A 119 26.18 15.91 -13.13
C ILE A 119 25.18 15.61 -12.00
N SER A 120 24.10 16.40 -11.94
CA SER A 120 22.90 16.05 -11.19
C SER A 120 21.72 16.00 -12.16
N ILE A 121 20.99 14.88 -12.15
CA ILE A 121 19.89 14.59 -13.07
C ILE A 121 18.58 14.61 -12.30
N LEU A 122 17.57 15.26 -12.86
CA LEU A 122 16.18 15.21 -12.40
C LEU A 122 15.32 14.63 -13.53
N GLN A 123 14.77 13.44 -13.31
CA GLN A 123 14.18 12.57 -14.33
C GLN A 123 12.70 12.34 -14.04
N ARG A 124 11.78 12.66 -14.96
CA ARG A 124 10.38 12.24 -14.81
C ARG A 124 10.24 10.75 -15.06
N HIS A 125 9.30 10.09 -14.41
CA HIS A 125 8.92 8.71 -14.74
C HIS A 125 8.57 8.54 -16.24
N GLY A 126 8.75 7.32 -16.77
CA GLY A 126 8.31 6.98 -18.12
C GLY A 126 6.78 7.03 -18.30
N ALA A 127 6.32 6.75 -19.51
CA ALA A 127 4.89 6.68 -19.79
C ALA A 127 4.16 5.59 -18.96
N ARG A 128 2.94 5.90 -18.53
CA ARG A 128 2.13 5.06 -17.63
C ARG A 128 0.65 5.11 -18.01
N TYR A 129 -0.14 4.21 -17.44
CA TYR A 129 -1.60 4.34 -17.40
C TYR A 129 -2.05 5.60 -16.62
N PRO A 130 -3.29 6.08 -16.83
CA PRO A 130 -3.84 7.23 -16.09
C PRO A 130 -3.81 7.04 -14.57
N ILE A 131 -3.96 8.13 -13.81
CA ILE A 131 -4.36 8.00 -12.38
C ILE A 131 -5.79 7.44 -12.29
N GLU A 132 -6.18 6.85 -11.16
CA GLU A 132 -7.48 6.16 -11.02
C GLU A 132 -8.68 7.04 -11.43
N GLU A 133 -8.77 8.28 -10.91
CA GLU A 133 -9.81 9.25 -11.28
C GLU A 133 -9.89 9.48 -12.79
N SER A 134 -8.74 9.69 -13.44
CA SER A 134 -8.68 9.91 -14.89
C SER A 134 -8.97 8.64 -15.69
N SER A 135 -8.63 7.45 -15.17
CA SER A 135 -8.96 6.18 -15.81
C SER A 135 -10.47 5.95 -15.81
N VAL A 136 -11.14 6.16 -14.66
CA VAL A 136 -12.61 6.12 -14.54
C VAL A 136 -13.27 7.14 -15.48
N ALA A 137 -12.74 8.37 -15.55
CA ALA A 137 -13.28 9.41 -16.42
C ALA A 137 -13.11 9.10 -17.92
N ILE A 138 -11.96 8.55 -18.32
CA ILE A 138 -11.70 8.06 -19.69
C ILE A 138 -12.62 6.89 -20.06
N GLN A 139 -12.81 5.92 -19.17
CA GLN A 139 -13.73 4.80 -19.40
C GLN A 139 -15.18 5.29 -19.52
N LYS A 140 -15.59 6.28 -18.73
CA LYS A 140 -16.90 6.94 -18.85
C LYS A 140 -17.07 7.64 -20.20
N ALA A 141 -16.09 8.46 -20.62
CA ALA A 141 -16.09 9.14 -21.90
C ALA A 141 -16.16 8.15 -23.08
N LEU A 142 -15.40 7.05 -23.02
CA LEU A 142 -15.46 5.94 -23.97
C LEU A 142 -16.82 5.25 -23.98
N SER A 143 -17.45 5.03 -22.82
CA SER A 143 -18.77 4.39 -22.75
C SER A 143 -19.86 5.22 -23.45
N LYS A 144 -19.86 6.55 -23.24
CA LYS A 144 -20.71 7.51 -23.98
C LYS A 144 -20.42 7.50 -25.48
N ALA A 145 -19.15 7.61 -25.88
CA ALA A 145 -18.75 7.59 -27.29
C ALA A 145 -19.20 6.28 -28.00
N ARG A 146 -19.18 5.15 -27.29
CA ARG A 146 -19.61 3.83 -27.78
C ARG A 146 -21.12 3.60 -27.71
N SER A 147 -21.90 4.43 -27.00
CA SER A 147 -23.37 4.38 -27.02
C SER A 147 -24.01 5.18 -28.17
N ALA A 148 -23.21 5.66 -29.13
CA ALA A 148 -23.69 6.29 -30.36
C ALA A 148 -24.61 5.36 -31.15
N ARG A 149 -25.80 5.84 -31.50
CA ARG A 149 -26.82 5.07 -32.26
C ARG A 149 -26.58 5.08 -33.78
N ASN A 150 -25.82 6.06 -34.26
CA ASN A 150 -25.38 6.15 -35.65
C ASN A 150 -24.01 6.86 -35.69
N ILE A 151 -23.13 6.46 -36.62
CA ILE A 151 -21.80 7.05 -36.80
C ILE A 151 -21.68 7.56 -38.23
N THR A 152 -21.89 8.87 -38.38
CA THR A 152 -21.92 9.59 -39.65
C THR A 152 -20.52 10.03 -40.09
N ASN A 153 -19.65 10.41 -39.14
CA ASN A 153 -18.30 10.87 -39.42
C ASN A 153 -17.34 9.69 -39.70
N PRO A 154 -16.68 9.62 -40.88
CA PRO A 154 -15.72 8.55 -41.20
C PRO A 154 -14.58 8.41 -40.18
N LEU A 155 -14.09 9.51 -39.60
CA LEU A 155 -13.00 9.51 -38.62
C LEU A 155 -13.37 8.80 -37.31
N LEU A 156 -14.66 8.66 -37.00
CA LEU A 156 -15.16 8.07 -35.75
C LEU A 156 -15.64 6.62 -35.91
N LYS A 157 -15.53 6.03 -37.11
CA LYS A 157 -15.96 4.64 -37.38
C LYS A 157 -15.21 3.57 -36.58
N PHE A 158 -14.04 3.89 -36.02
CA PHE A 158 -13.29 2.96 -35.18
C PHE A 158 -13.88 2.81 -33.77
N VAL A 159 -14.69 3.78 -33.30
CA VAL A 159 -15.12 3.91 -31.89
C VAL A 159 -15.83 2.67 -31.33
N PRO A 160 -16.78 1.99 -32.02
CA PRO A 160 -17.46 0.82 -31.47
C PRO A 160 -16.52 -0.34 -31.11
N GLY A 161 -15.51 -0.57 -31.95
CA GLY A 161 -14.46 -1.58 -31.75
C GLY A 161 -13.28 -1.10 -30.90
N PHE A 162 -13.24 0.18 -30.54
CA PHE A 162 -12.18 0.72 -29.70
C PHE A 162 -12.30 0.21 -28.26
N SER A 163 -11.16 -0.16 -27.68
CA SER A 163 -11.03 -0.45 -26.26
C SER A 163 -9.68 0.05 -25.74
N TYR A 164 -9.67 0.46 -24.47
CA TYR A 164 -8.48 0.82 -23.71
C TYR A 164 -8.58 0.10 -22.35
N PRO A 165 -7.50 -0.52 -21.84
CA PRO A 165 -7.57 -1.28 -20.60
C PRO A 165 -7.94 -0.38 -19.40
N ASN A 166 -8.80 -0.87 -18.52
CA ASN A 166 -9.06 -0.24 -17.23
C ASN A 166 -7.92 -0.59 -16.26
N GLN A 167 -6.79 0.10 -16.41
CA GLN A 167 -5.62 0.02 -15.52
C GLN A 167 -5.24 1.44 -15.08
N SER A 168 -4.51 1.54 -13.98
CA SER A 168 -4.06 2.81 -13.40
C SER A 168 -2.58 2.76 -13.01
N GLU A 169 -1.92 3.91 -13.13
CA GLU A 169 -0.60 4.31 -12.62
C GLU A 169 0.66 3.50 -13.01
N GLN A 170 0.54 2.22 -13.36
CA GLN A 170 1.68 1.39 -13.74
C GLN A 170 2.33 1.87 -15.05
N LEU A 171 3.66 1.78 -15.13
CA LEU A 171 4.41 2.05 -16.36
C LEU A 171 3.99 1.08 -17.47
N VAL A 172 3.53 1.60 -18.60
CA VAL A 172 3.26 0.80 -19.81
C VAL A 172 4.58 0.26 -20.39
N PRO A 173 4.59 -0.79 -21.24
CA PRO A 173 5.82 -1.34 -21.82
C PRO A 173 6.72 -0.27 -22.46
N PHE A 174 6.11 0.71 -23.15
CA PHE A 174 6.78 1.87 -23.71
C PHE A 174 7.55 2.69 -22.67
N GLY A 175 6.91 3.04 -21.54
CA GLY A 175 7.52 3.84 -20.48
C GLY A 175 8.64 3.12 -19.74
N ARG A 176 8.54 1.79 -19.62
CA ARG A 176 9.65 0.94 -19.13
C ARG A 176 10.83 1.00 -20.08
N ASN A 177 10.59 0.92 -21.39
CA ASN A 177 11.63 1.07 -22.42
C ASN A 177 12.24 2.50 -22.43
N GLN A 178 11.42 3.55 -22.39
CA GLN A 178 11.89 4.94 -22.29
C GLN A 178 12.82 5.15 -21.08
N SER A 179 12.46 4.60 -19.92
CA SER A 179 13.27 4.71 -18.70
C SER A 179 14.62 4.00 -18.83
N TYR A 180 14.61 2.81 -19.44
CA TYR A 180 15.82 2.02 -19.74
C TYR A 180 16.75 2.74 -20.74
N ILE A 181 16.21 3.27 -21.85
CA ILE A 181 16.97 3.99 -22.86
C ILE A 181 17.50 5.34 -22.33
N SER A 182 16.75 6.06 -21.48
CA SER A 182 17.27 7.26 -20.80
C SER A 182 18.53 6.94 -19.99
N GLY A 183 18.52 5.83 -19.25
CA GLY A 183 19.69 5.33 -18.51
C GLY A 183 20.89 5.05 -19.43
N GLN A 184 20.68 4.43 -20.59
CA GLN A 184 21.75 4.20 -21.57
C GLN A 184 22.30 5.52 -22.15
N ILE A 185 21.44 6.47 -22.51
CA ILE A 185 21.84 7.78 -23.06
C ILE A 185 22.67 8.58 -22.04
N ILE A 186 22.29 8.57 -20.76
CA ILE A 186 23.06 9.19 -19.68
C ILE A 186 24.42 8.50 -19.50
N ALA A 187 24.45 7.17 -19.39
CA ALA A 187 25.69 6.42 -19.23
C ALA A 187 26.66 6.62 -20.41
N ALA A 188 26.12 6.71 -21.63
CA ALA A 188 26.88 7.01 -22.84
C ALA A 188 27.44 8.45 -22.84
N LYS A 189 26.59 9.47 -22.69
CA LYS A 189 26.99 10.89 -22.78
C LYS A 189 28.06 11.24 -21.73
N TYR A 190 27.97 10.68 -20.53
CA TYR A 190 28.83 11.05 -19.40
C TYR A 190 29.85 9.97 -19.00
N ALA A 191 30.15 9.00 -19.86
CA ALA A 191 31.12 7.93 -19.62
C ALA A 191 32.51 8.46 -19.17
N ALA A 192 32.90 9.65 -19.61
CA ALA A 192 34.16 10.32 -19.23
C ALA A 192 34.27 10.67 -17.73
N LEU A 193 33.18 10.68 -16.96
CA LEU A 193 33.23 10.86 -15.51
C LEU A 193 33.85 9.64 -14.79
N GLY A 194 33.88 8.48 -15.45
CA GLY A 194 34.45 7.22 -14.98
C GLY A 194 33.38 6.24 -14.46
N ASN A 195 33.68 4.95 -14.55
CA ASN A 195 32.78 3.85 -14.16
C ASN A 195 32.66 3.66 -12.63
N SER A 196 33.04 4.68 -11.84
CA SER A 196 33.13 4.66 -10.38
C SER A 196 31.78 5.00 -9.75
N SER A 197 31.08 3.96 -9.30
CA SER A 197 29.92 4.03 -8.40
C SER A 197 28.74 4.87 -8.91
N PHE A 198 27.92 4.28 -9.79
CA PHE A 198 26.59 4.79 -10.09
C PHE A 198 25.71 4.64 -8.84
N VAL A 199 25.58 5.69 -8.03
CA VAL A 199 24.62 5.71 -6.90
C VAL A 199 23.23 5.96 -7.46
N SER A 200 22.67 4.90 -8.05
CA SER A 200 21.27 4.61 -7.82
C SER A 200 21.19 4.17 -6.37
N THR A 201 20.56 4.97 -5.51
CA THR A 201 20.12 4.44 -4.23
C THR A 201 19.19 3.26 -4.51
N ALA A 202 19.39 2.13 -3.81
CA ALA A 202 18.40 1.05 -3.75
C ALA A 202 17.25 1.40 -2.77
N VAL A 203 17.37 2.55 -2.11
CA VAL A 203 16.31 3.32 -1.47
C VAL A 203 15.66 4.22 -2.53
N SER A 204 14.35 4.48 -2.43
CA SER A 204 13.60 5.33 -3.36
C SER A 204 14.34 6.62 -3.76
N PRO A 205 14.35 7.01 -5.05
CA PRO A 205 14.94 8.28 -5.50
C PRO A 205 14.44 9.45 -4.67
N MET A 206 15.37 10.31 -4.22
CA MET A 206 15.10 11.22 -3.10
C MET A 206 14.17 12.38 -3.47
N PHE A 207 12.88 12.20 -3.20
CA PHE A 207 11.91 13.29 -3.13
C PHE A 207 11.69 13.75 -1.71
N ARG A 208 12.74 14.40 -1.19
CA ARG A 208 12.72 15.20 0.04
C ARG A 208 12.02 16.54 -0.19
N PHE A 209 10.88 16.50 -0.88
CA PHE A 209 9.98 17.64 -0.90
C PHE A 209 9.40 17.87 0.49
N LEU A 210 9.17 19.15 0.79
CA LEU A 210 8.84 19.61 2.11
C LEU A 210 7.45 19.11 2.52
N THR A 211 7.36 18.22 3.51
CA THR A 211 6.18 18.03 4.36
C THR A 211 5.99 19.26 5.29
N CYS A 212 5.91 20.44 4.67
CA CYS A 212 5.71 21.76 5.26
C CYS A 212 6.60 22.25 6.44
N PRO A 213 7.88 21.86 6.67
CA PRO A 213 8.65 22.29 7.85
C PRO A 213 9.53 23.54 7.55
N ALA A 214 8.91 24.62 7.05
CA ALA A 214 9.61 25.84 6.62
C ALA A 214 9.05 27.13 7.27
N GLN A 215 8.74 27.07 8.58
CA GLN A 215 8.01 28.10 9.33
C GLN A 215 8.61 29.53 9.23
N THR A 216 9.92 29.65 8.97
CA THR A 216 10.63 30.94 8.90
C THR A 216 10.17 31.83 7.73
N LEU A 217 9.83 31.27 6.56
CA LEU A 217 9.43 32.07 5.39
C LEU A 217 7.96 32.50 5.46
N PHE A 218 7.08 31.60 5.91
CA PHE A 218 5.62 31.85 6.02
C PHE A 218 5.24 32.85 7.12
N SER A 219 6.13 33.05 8.12
CA SER A 219 5.98 34.03 9.21
C SER A 219 5.62 35.46 8.77
N ARG A 220 5.92 35.83 7.52
CA ARG A 220 5.66 37.18 6.96
C ARG A 220 4.35 37.32 6.17
N LEU A 221 3.66 36.21 5.91
CA LEU A 221 2.41 36.19 5.12
C LEU A 221 1.19 35.72 5.94
N ASN A 222 1.41 35.24 7.17
CA ASN A 222 0.36 34.89 8.13
C ASN A 222 -0.64 33.81 7.63
N ILE A 223 -0.16 32.94 6.74
CA ILE A 223 -0.90 31.81 6.13
C ILE A 223 -0.01 30.56 6.25
N THR A 224 -0.59 29.43 6.66
CA THR A 224 0.15 28.16 6.80
C THR A 224 0.28 27.41 5.47
N CYS A 225 1.31 26.57 5.37
CA CYS A 225 1.53 25.67 4.22
C CYS A 225 0.33 24.72 4.00
N GLU A 226 -0.32 24.26 5.08
CA GLU A 226 -1.60 23.54 5.01
C GLU A 226 -2.72 24.36 4.34
N ALA A 227 -2.84 25.66 4.64
CA ALA A 227 -3.88 26.50 4.06
C ALA A 227 -3.66 26.70 2.55
N ALA A 228 -2.41 26.70 2.08
CA ALA A 228 -2.09 26.70 0.66
C ALA A 228 -2.50 25.39 -0.04
N GLN A 229 -2.25 24.23 0.59
CA GLN A 229 -2.70 22.93 0.05
C GLN A 229 -4.23 22.77 0.09
N LYS A 230 -4.91 23.43 1.04
CA LYS A 230 -6.38 23.45 1.19
C LYS A 230 -7.09 24.49 0.30
N LEU A 231 -6.37 25.21 -0.57
CA LEU A 231 -6.98 26.11 -1.56
C LEU A 231 -7.71 25.32 -2.66
N SER A 232 -9.03 25.20 -2.50
CA SER A 232 -9.95 24.66 -3.52
C SER A 232 -10.88 25.78 -4.01
N PRO A 233 -11.02 26.00 -5.34
CA PRO A 233 -10.25 25.38 -6.42
C PRO A 233 -8.79 25.87 -6.46
N LYS A 234 -7.86 25.04 -6.95
CA LYS A 234 -6.48 25.47 -7.23
C LYS A 234 -6.47 26.54 -8.33
N PRO A 235 -5.57 27.54 -8.30
CA PRO A 235 -5.55 28.60 -9.31
C PRO A 235 -5.41 28.08 -10.76
N GLY A 236 -4.65 27.00 -10.98
CA GLY A 236 -4.57 26.34 -12.30
C GLY A 236 -5.85 25.62 -12.74
N ASP A 237 -6.64 25.07 -11.82
CA ASP A 237 -7.96 24.51 -12.15
C ASP A 237 -8.99 25.62 -12.47
N VAL A 238 -8.78 26.85 -12.01
CA VAL A 238 -9.56 28.02 -12.42
C VAL A 238 -9.11 28.49 -13.80
N LYS A 239 -7.81 28.77 -13.98
CA LYS A 239 -7.25 29.32 -15.23
C LYS A 239 -7.39 28.37 -16.42
N SER A 240 -7.33 27.06 -16.21
CA SER A 240 -7.67 26.09 -17.27
C SER A 240 -9.16 26.05 -17.59
N LYS A 241 -10.07 26.21 -16.61
CA LYS A 241 -11.52 26.27 -16.88
C LYS A 241 -11.94 27.54 -17.62
N GLU A 242 -11.28 28.66 -17.37
CA GLU A 242 -11.45 29.89 -18.16
C GLU A 242 -11.10 29.66 -19.64
N TRP A 243 -10.15 28.77 -19.94
CA TRP A 243 -9.73 28.45 -21.31
C TRP A 243 -10.65 27.47 -22.07
N ILE A 244 -11.32 26.54 -21.36
CA ILE A 244 -12.17 25.50 -21.98
C ILE A 244 -13.15 26.04 -23.05
N PRO A 245 -13.91 27.13 -22.81
CA PRO A 245 -14.87 27.67 -23.77
C PRO A 245 -14.28 28.12 -25.11
N HIS A 246 -12.97 28.37 -25.20
CA HIS A 246 -12.32 28.88 -26.42
C HIS A 246 -12.22 27.84 -27.54
N PHE A 247 -12.22 26.54 -27.23
CA PHE A 247 -12.02 25.49 -28.23
C PHE A 247 -12.79 24.19 -28.00
N VAL A 248 -13.01 23.78 -26.73
CA VAL A 248 -13.61 22.47 -26.42
C VAL A 248 -15.06 22.34 -26.91
N PRO A 249 -15.97 23.34 -26.75
CA PRO A 249 -17.36 23.20 -27.19
C PRO A 249 -17.53 22.93 -28.70
N SER A 250 -16.61 23.41 -29.53
CA SER A 250 -16.55 23.11 -30.98
C SER A 250 -16.25 21.63 -31.23
N ILE A 251 -15.28 21.08 -30.49
CA ILE A 251 -14.87 19.67 -30.59
C ILE A 251 -15.98 18.78 -30.02
N THR A 252 -16.55 19.13 -28.86
CA THR A 252 -17.70 18.42 -28.25
C THR A 252 -18.88 18.36 -29.21
N ARG A 253 -19.15 19.43 -29.97
CA ARG A 253 -20.19 19.43 -31.02
C ARG A 253 -19.82 18.49 -32.16
N PHE A 254 -18.63 18.63 -32.75
CA PHE A 254 -18.13 17.75 -33.82
C PHE A 254 -18.17 16.26 -33.46
N LEU A 255 -17.84 15.91 -32.21
CA LEU A 255 -17.95 14.55 -31.70
C LEU A 255 -19.41 14.07 -31.66
N ASN A 256 -20.35 14.85 -31.10
CA ASN A 256 -21.77 14.48 -31.04
C ASN A 256 -22.47 14.47 -32.42
N ASP A 257 -22.05 15.35 -33.33
CA ASP A 257 -22.50 15.39 -34.73
C ASP A 257 -21.99 14.17 -35.53
N GLY A 258 -20.85 13.60 -35.12
CA GLY A 258 -20.30 12.37 -35.70
C GLY A 258 -20.72 11.07 -35.00
N LEU A 259 -21.10 11.14 -33.72
CA LEU A 259 -21.50 10.03 -32.83
C LEU A 259 -22.91 10.28 -32.28
N HIS A 260 -23.92 10.20 -33.12
CA HIS A 260 -25.28 10.63 -32.80
C HIS A 260 -25.87 9.87 -31.59
N GLY A 261 -26.16 10.61 -30.52
CA GLY A 261 -26.69 10.07 -29.27
C GLY A 261 -25.65 9.59 -28.26
N ALA A 262 -24.35 9.84 -28.48
CA ALA A 262 -23.31 9.65 -27.47
C ALA A 262 -23.47 10.60 -26.28
N ASN A 263 -24.01 11.80 -26.51
CA ASN A 263 -24.28 12.83 -25.49
C ASN A 263 -23.01 13.19 -24.67
N LEU A 264 -21.92 13.44 -25.40
CA LEU A 264 -20.63 13.85 -24.84
C LEU A 264 -20.68 15.29 -24.35
N ASP A 265 -20.04 15.56 -23.22
CA ASP A 265 -19.82 16.87 -22.62
C ASP A 265 -18.33 17.27 -22.70
N ASP A 266 -18.01 18.54 -22.42
CA ASP A 266 -16.66 19.10 -22.57
C ASP A 266 -15.60 18.37 -21.73
N LYS A 267 -15.98 17.70 -20.62
CA LYS A 267 -15.03 16.88 -19.86
C LYS A 267 -14.75 15.57 -20.57
N ASP A 268 -15.76 14.90 -21.12
CA ASP A 268 -15.54 13.70 -21.92
C ASP A 268 -14.61 14.01 -23.10
N THR A 269 -14.83 15.14 -23.79
CA THR A 269 -13.99 15.61 -24.89
C THR A 269 -12.52 15.74 -24.46
N ILE A 270 -12.25 16.41 -23.35
CA ILE A 270 -10.89 16.52 -22.80
C ILE A 270 -10.31 15.14 -22.46
N HIS A 271 -11.09 14.22 -21.90
CA HIS A 271 -10.63 12.86 -21.60
C HIS A 271 -10.40 12.00 -22.85
N LEU A 272 -11.09 12.27 -23.96
CA LEU A 272 -10.79 11.65 -25.26
C LEU A 272 -9.52 12.23 -25.90
N MET A 273 -9.17 13.49 -25.61
CA MET A 273 -7.85 14.06 -25.94
C MET A 273 -6.74 13.47 -25.05
N ASP A 274 -6.97 13.29 -23.74
CA ASP A 274 -6.05 12.60 -22.82
C ASP A 274 -5.72 11.18 -23.33
N LEU A 275 -6.77 10.47 -23.76
CA LEU A 275 -6.70 9.12 -24.29
C LEU A 275 -5.81 9.00 -25.55
N CYS A 276 -5.69 10.04 -26.38
CA CYS A 276 -4.73 10.02 -27.49
C CYS A 276 -3.30 9.75 -26.98
N GLY A 277 -2.86 10.46 -25.93
CA GLY A 277 -1.53 10.24 -25.33
C GLY A 277 -1.43 8.89 -24.63
N PHE A 278 -2.41 8.55 -23.80
CA PHE A 278 -2.41 7.31 -23.00
C PHE A 278 -2.51 6.02 -23.83
N ASP A 279 -3.27 6.02 -24.93
CA ASP A 279 -3.41 4.89 -25.86
C ASP A 279 -2.20 4.77 -26.80
N THR A 280 -1.63 5.89 -27.25
CA THR A 280 -0.38 5.88 -28.03
C THR A 280 0.78 5.32 -27.19
N ALA A 281 0.88 5.71 -25.92
CA ALA A 281 1.85 5.15 -24.99
C ALA A 281 1.63 3.65 -24.72
N PHE A 282 0.38 3.22 -24.52
CA PHE A 282 0.02 1.82 -24.32
C PHE A 282 0.38 0.95 -25.54
N LYS A 283 0.10 1.43 -26.76
CA LYS A 283 0.41 0.77 -28.05
C LYS A 283 1.87 0.91 -28.48
N ASN A 284 2.80 0.96 -27.51
CA ASN A 284 4.24 1.03 -27.72
C ASN A 284 4.70 2.19 -28.64
N GLY A 285 4.00 3.33 -28.57
CA GLY A 285 4.25 4.52 -29.39
C GLY A 285 3.47 4.57 -30.70
N THR A 286 2.78 3.50 -31.10
CA THR A 286 1.90 3.52 -32.28
C THR A 286 0.71 4.44 -32.04
N ALA A 287 0.44 5.35 -32.98
CA ALA A 287 -0.61 6.36 -32.86
C ALA A 287 -1.98 5.79 -32.46
N SER A 288 -2.60 6.40 -31.44
CA SER A 288 -4.02 6.18 -31.17
C SER A 288 -4.87 6.73 -32.32
N PRO A 289 -5.93 6.03 -32.76
CA PRO A 289 -6.89 6.60 -33.70
C PRO A 289 -7.56 7.88 -33.14
N TRP A 290 -7.68 8.04 -31.81
CA TRP A 290 -8.15 9.28 -31.18
C TRP A 290 -7.26 10.49 -31.52
N CYS A 291 -5.97 10.29 -31.78
CA CYS A 291 -5.09 11.38 -32.20
C CYS A 291 -5.41 11.93 -33.60
N SER A 292 -6.15 11.17 -34.43
CA SER A 292 -6.60 11.61 -35.76
C SER A 292 -8.01 12.22 -35.78
N VAL A 293 -8.67 12.26 -34.62
CA VAL A 293 -10.01 12.87 -34.46
C VAL A 293 -9.91 14.39 -34.28
N PHE A 294 -8.81 14.86 -33.69
CA PHE A 294 -8.55 16.26 -33.39
C PHE A 294 -7.48 16.82 -34.35
N ASN A 295 -7.57 18.09 -34.69
CA ASN A 295 -6.63 18.75 -35.61
C ASN A 295 -5.49 19.46 -34.84
N THR A 296 -4.47 19.97 -35.55
CA THR A 296 -3.32 20.67 -34.95
C THR A 296 -3.72 21.82 -34.02
N ILE A 297 -4.71 22.63 -34.39
CA ILE A 297 -5.16 23.79 -33.61
C ILE A 297 -5.85 23.32 -32.32
N ASP A 298 -6.57 22.18 -32.36
CA ASP A 298 -7.15 21.57 -31.16
C ASP A 298 -6.05 21.16 -30.18
N PHE A 299 -4.96 20.56 -30.68
CA PHE A 299 -3.81 20.17 -29.87
C PHE A 299 -3.00 21.38 -29.35
N GLU A 300 -2.79 22.43 -30.13
CA GLU A 300 -2.16 23.67 -29.65
C GLU A 300 -2.95 24.32 -28.50
N ASN A 301 -4.29 24.29 -28.58
CA ASN A 301 -5.16 24.77 -27.50
C ASN A 301 -5.19 23.82 -26.30
N TYR A 302 -5.09 22.50 -26.52
CA TYR A 302 -4.99 21.51 -25.45
C TYR A 302 -3.63 21.55 -24.72
N GLU A 303 -2.51 21.78 -25.42
CA GLU A 303 -1.22 22.08 -24.80
C GLU A 303 -1.37 23.31 -23.91
N TYR A 304 -1.95 24.40 -24.42
CA TYR A 304 -2.13 25.63 -23.62
C TYR A 304 -3.12 25.47 -22.45
N LEU A 305 -4.15 24.64 -22.58
CA LEU A 305 -5.02 24.23 -21.47
C LEU A 305 -4.21 23.54 -20.35
N ARG A 306 -3.26 22.67 -20.72
CA ARG A 306 -2.36 21.99 -19.79
C ARG A 306 -1.31 22.94 -19.21
N ASP A 307 -0.79 23.88 -20.01
CA ASP A 307 0.10 24.95 -19.56
C ASP A 307 -0.53 25.85 -18.50
N LEU A 308 -1.75 26.33 -18.74
CA LEU A 308 -2.47 27.15 -17.75
C LEU A 308 -2.71 26.38 -16.46
N ARG A 309 -3.06 25.09 -16.54
CA ARG A 309 -3.24 24.25 -15.35
C ARG A 309 -1.94 24.10 -14.56
N GLU A 310 -0.84 23.79 -15.24
CA GLU A 310 0.44 23.46 -14.62
C GLU A 310 1.17 24.72 -14.12
N TYR A 311 1.19 25.80 -14.91
CA TYR A 311 1.85 27.07 -14.56
C TYR A 311 1.27 27.70 -13.28
N TYR A 312 -0.06 27.69 -13.15
CA TYR A 312 -0.77 28.28 -12.01
C TYR A 312 -0.98 27.32 -10.83
N SER A 313 -0.68 26.03 -10.97
CA SER A 313 -0.66 25.08 -9.84
C SER A 313 0.75 24.88 -9.28
N ASN A 314 1.70 24.61 -10.16
CA ASN A 314 3.01 24.02 -9.85
C ASN A 314 4.20 24.87 -10.31
N SER A 315 3.97 26.08 -10.84
CA SER A 315 5.02 27.00 -11.27
C SER A 315 4.74 28.45 -10.83
N TYR A 316 5.34 29.43 -11.51
CA TYR A 316 5.30 30.86 -11.16
C TYR A 316 3.92 31.53 -11.11
N GLY A 317 2.86 30.89 -11.62
CA GLY A 317 1.49 31.35 -11.42
C GLY A 317 0.94 31.00 -10.02
N SER A 318 1.57 30.05 -9.32
CA SER A 318 1.37 29.76 -7.90
C SER A 318 2.32 30.61 -7.05
N ALA A 319 1.79 31.23 -6.00
CA ALA A 319 2.59 32.00 -5.04
C ALA A 319 3.54 31.13 -4.19
N TYR A 320 3.35 29.80 -4.20
CA TYR A 320 4.01 28.87 -3.28
C TYR A 320 4.93 27.85 -3.98
N ALA A 321 4.60 27.45 -5.21
CA ALA A 321 5.35 26.41 -5.93
C ALA A 321 6.88 26.65 -6.07
N PRO A 322 7.37 27.89 -6.31
CA PRO A 322 8.81 28.16 -6.29
C PRO A 322 9.46 27.91 -4.93
N SER A 323 8.72 28.08 -3.82
CA SER A 323 9.23 27.81 -2.46
C SER A 323 9.24 26.31 -2.13
N GLU A 324 8.27 25.54 -2.64
CA GLU A 324 8.30 24.07 -2.55
C GLU A 324 9.52 23.49 -3.29
N GLY A 325 9.94 24.11 -4.39
CA GLY A 325 11.15 23.75 -5.14
C GLY A 325 12.48 23.93 -4.39
N VAL A 326 12.55 24.75 -3.35
CA VAL A 326 13.84 25.20 -2.75
C VAL A 326 14.65 24.08 -2.11
N GLY A 327 14.01 23.04 -1.55
CA GLY A 327 14.73 21.94 -0.87
C GLY A 327 15.75 21.25 -1.78
N TRP A 328 15.32 20.80 -2.96
CA TRP A 328 16.22 20.19 -3.94
C TRP A 328 17.22 21.18 -4.54
N VAL A 329 16.89 22.48 -4.61
CA VAL A 329 17.86 23.52 -5.02
C VAL A 329 18.98 23.68 -3.99
N ASN A 330 18.66 23.63 -2.69
CA ASN A 330 19.63 23.62 -1.60
C ASN A 330 20.50 22.35 -1.61
N GLU A 331 19.91 21.18 -1.89
CA GLU A 331 20.65 19.93 -2.15
C GLU A 331 21.62 20.10 -3.34
N LEU A 332 21.12 20.50 -4.52
CA LEU A 332 21.93 20.70 -5.73
C LEU A 332 23.11 21.65 -5.47
N LEU A 333 22.86 22.80 -4.85
CA LEU A 333 23.91 23.76 -4.50
C LEU A 333 24.96 23.17 -3.56
N SER A 334 24.56 22.25 -2.68
CA SER A 334 25.47 21.58 -1.74
C SER A 334 26.29 20.47 -2.43
N ARG A 335 25.66 19.65 -3.29
CA ARG A 335 26.32 18.70 -4.21
C ARG A 335 27.37 19.43 -5.06
N LEU A 336 26.99 20.53 -5.73
CA LEU A 336 27.88 21.35 -6.56
C LEU A 336 29.07 21.95 -5.79
N ARG A 337 28.86 22.35 -4.52
CA ARG A 337 29.91 22.88 -3.63
C ARG A 337 30.79 21.81 -2.99
N GLY A 338 30.41 20.53 -3.05
CA GLY A 338 31.10 19.42 -2.38
C GLY A 338 31.04 19.51 -0.85
N ARG A 339 29.92 20.03 -0.30
CA ARG A 339 29.70 20.26 1.14
C ARG A 339 28.33 19.70 1.56
N PRO A 340 28.10 19.39 2.85
CA PRO A 340 26.77 19.01 3.32
C PRO A 340 25.80 20.20 3.25
N VAL A 341 24.49 19.91 3.35
CA VAL A 341 23.44 20.92 3.45
C VAL A 341 23.52 21.61 4.82
N TYR A 342 23.46 22.94 4.84
CA TYR A 342 23.66 23.79 6.03
C TYR A 342 22.49 24.75 6.32
N ASP A 343 21.32 24.51 5.75
CA ASP A 343 20.15 25.39 5.87
C ASP A 343 19.02 24.72 6.68
N HIS A 344 18.79 25.23 7.90
CA HIS A 344 17.73 24.73 8.80
C HIS A 344 16.30 25.06 8.35
N THR A 345 16.11 25.73 7.21
CA THR A 345 14.77 26.10 6.68
C THR A 345 14.24 25.12 5.64
N SER A 346 15.01 24.09 5.29
CA SER A 346 14.60 23.00 4.40
C SER A 346 15.22 21.66 4.81
N THR A 347 14.47 20.58 4.61
CA THR A 347 14.83 19.14 4.72
C THR A 347 14.87 18.46 6.11
N ASN A 348 14.77 17.13 6.05
CA ASN A 348 15.00 16.21 7.16
C ASN A 348 16.52 16.03 7.33
N ALA A 349 17.13 16.98 8.05
CA ALA A 349 18.58 17.17 8.17
C ALA A 349 19.38 15.90 8.49
N THR A 350 18.77 14.92 9.17
CA THR A 350 19.33 13.60 9.51
C THR A 350 19.85 12.78 8.32
N LEU A 351 19.34 13.03 7.12
CA LEU A 351 19.69 12.29 5.90
C LEU A 351 20.59 13.08 4.95
N ASP A 352 20.56 14.40 5.02
CA ASP A 352 21.42 15.30 4.23
C ASP A 352 22.74 15.64 4.93
N ALA A 353 22.81 15.41 6.25
CA ALA A 353 24.07 15.36 7.02
C ALA A 353 24.81 14.02 6.87
N ASN A 354 24.13 12.94 6.45
CA ASN A 354 24.71 11.60 6.36
C ASN A 354 25.34 11.37 4.97
N GLN A 355 26.68 11.26 4.93
CA GLN A 355 27.46 11.11 3.70
C GLN A 355 27.19 9.81 2.92
N ALA A 356 26.51 8.81 3.51
CA ALA A 356 26.09 7.60 2.81
C ALA A 356 24.78 7.78 2.01
N THR A 357 23.90 8.69 2.43
CA THR A 357 22.64 9.02 1.72
C THR A 357 22.73 10.31 0.91
N PHE A 358 23.56 11.26 1.33
CA PHE A 358 23.91 12.47 0.59
C PHE A 358 25.44 12.57 0.46
N PRO A 359 26.06 11.85 -0.49
CA PRO A 359 27.52 11.85 -0.60
C PRO A 359 28.08 13.17 -1.13
N TYR A 360 28.92 13.81 -0.33
CA TYR A 360 29.64 15.06 -0.65
C TYR A 360 31.15 14.91 -0.45
N GLY A 361 31.92 15.88 -0.94
CA GLY A 361 33.39 15.92 -0.82
C GLY A 361 34.13 15.17 -1.93
N PRO A 362 35.47 15.02 -1.85
CA PRO A 362 36.31 14.51 -2.94
C PRO A 362 36.06 13.04 -3.31
N SER A 363 35.50 12.25 -2.40
CA SER A 363 35.17 10.83 -2.57
C SER A 363 33.74 10.58 -3.08
N ALA A 364 32.94 11.64 -3.31
CA ALA A 364 31.56 11.51 -3.75
C ALA A 364 31.44 10.98 -5.20
N PRO A 365 30.32 10.33 -5.56
CA PRO A 365 29.97 10.06 -6.94
C PRO A 365 29.94 11.33 -7.78
N LYS A 366 30.25 11.20 -9.08
CA LYS A 366 30.15 12.31 -10.04
C LYS A 366 28.80 12.34 -10.78
N ILE A 367 27.95 11.34 -10.58
CA ILE A 367 26.63 11.22 -11.21
C ILE A 367 25.61 11.05 -10.08
N PHE A 368 24.67 12.00 -10.00
CA PHE A 368 23.50 11.96 -9.12
C PHE A 368 22.23 11.90 -9.97
N ALA A 369 21.21 11.14 -9.56
CA ALA A 369 19.95 11.02 -10.31
C ALA A 369 18.73 10.87 -9.40
N ASP A 370 17.83 11.85 -9.47
CA ASP A 370 16.58 11.93 -8.72
C ASP A 370 15.38 11.75 -9.70
N PHE A 371 14.38 10.91 -9.38
CA PHE A 371 13.28 10.51 -10.30
C PHE A 371 11.84 10.87 -9.84
N SER A 372 11.19 11.89 -10.42
CA SER A 372 9.96 12.50 -9.86
C SER A 372 8.70 12.45 -10.76
N SER A 373 7.63 13.11 -10.29
CA SER A 373 6.42 13.44 -11.06
C SER A 373 6.65 14.62 -12.03
N ASP A 374 5.62 14.97 -12.80
CA ASP A 374 5.50 16.28 -13.49
C ASP A 374 5.41 17.45 -12.51
N ASN A 375 4.35 17.45 -11.67
CA ASN A 375 4.03 18.55 -10.73
C ASN A 375 5.28 19.05 -9.98
N ASP A 376 6.07 18.12 -9.44
CA ASP A 376 7.14 18.46 -8.53
C ASP A 376 8.45 18.84 -9.26
N ILE A 377 8.68 18.35 -10.49
CA ILE A 377 9.74 18.88 -11.34
C ILE A 377 9.44 20.34 -11.70
N THR A 378 8.20 20.67 -12.07
CA THR A 378 7.81 22.05 -12.36
C THR A 378 8.10 22.99 -11.19
N LYS A 379 7.88 22.54 -9.94
CA LYS A 379 8.23 23.27 -8.72
C LYS A 379 9.74 23.51 -8.61
N ILE A 380 10.57 22.47 -8.78
CA ILE A 380 12.05 22.61 -8.78
C ILE A 380 12.52 23.61 -9.82
N LEU A 381 12.05 23.48 -11.07
CA LEU A 381 12.48 24.36 -12.14
C LEU A 381 12.05 25.82 -11.87
N SER A 382 10.92 26.03 -11.18
CA SER A 382 10.51 27.35 -10.71
C SER A 382 11.33 27.88 -9.51
N GLY A 383 11.76 27.00 -8.59
CA GLY A 383 12.67 27.32 -7.49
C GLY A 383 14.10 27.63 -7.94
N LEU A 384 14.55 27.02 -9.05
CA LEU A 384 15.81 27.33 -9.74
C LEU A 384 15.77 28.70 -10.45
N GLY A 385 14.61 29.34 -10.60
CA GLY A 385 14.46 30.61 -11.31
C GLY A 385 14.49 30.50 -12.85
N ILE A 386 14.45 29.29 -13.42
CA ILE A 386 14.43 29.07 -14.88
C ILE A 386 13.00 28.98 -15.43
N LEU A 387 12.82 29.20 -16.73
CA LEU A 387 11.53 29.09 -17.44
C LEU A 387 10.42 30.07 -16.99
N ARG A 388 10.77 31.12 -16.23
CA ARG A 388 9.83 32.08 -15.64
C ARG A 388 8.97 32.86 -16.64
N GLY A 389 9.54 33.21 -17.79
CA GLY A 389 8.96 34.19 -18.72
C GLY A 389 8.98 35.62 -18.16
N ASN A 390 8.57 36.58 -18.99
CA ASN A 390 8.48 38.01 -18.61
C ASN A 390 7.08 38.39 -18.08
N THR A 391 6.07 37.61 -18.40
CA THR A 391 4.66 37.82 -18.03
C THR A 391 4.00 36.48 -17.65
N PRO A 392 2.99 36.48 -16.77
CA PRO A 392 2.13 35.31 -16.57
C PRO A 392 1.44 34.87 -17.87
N LEU A 393 0.99 33.62 -17.92
CA LEU A 393 0.18 33.11 -19.03
C LEU A 393 -1.26 33.68 -18.95
N PRO A 394 -1.76 34.44 -19.93
CA PRO A 394 -3.15 34.89 -19.95
C PRO A 394 -4.10 33.71 -20.18
N ALA A 395 -5.23 33.68 -19.49
CA ALA A 395 -6.34 32.75 -19.77
C ALA A 395 -7.44 33.43 -20.62
N ASP A 396 -7.26 34.70 -20.93
CA ASP A 396 -8.18 35.65 -21.53
C ASP A 396 -7.53 36.32 -22.74
N GLY A 397 -7.58 35.65 -23.91
CA GLY A 397 -7.00 36.17 -25.15
C GLY A 397 -6.44 35.08 -26.08
N PRO A 398 -5.59 35.42 -27.06
CA PRO A 398 -4.89 34.45 -27.89
C PRO A 398 -3.69 33.81 -27.16
N ILE A 399 -3.30 32.59 -27.59
CA ILE A 399 -2.09 31.90 -27.09
C ILE A 399 -0.85 32.79 -27.37
N PRO A 400 -0.01 33.12 -26.37
CA PRO A 400 1.15 33.99 -26.59
C PRO A 400 2.24 33.29 -27.42
N THR A 401 2.57 33.85 -28.58
CA THR A 401 3.52 33.27 -29.56
C THR A 401 4.93 33.06 -29.03
N ASN A 402 5.38 33.91 -28.09
CA ASN A 402 6.74 33.88 -27.52
C ASN A 402 6.79 33.29 -26.09
N ARG A 403 5.76 32.55 -25.66
CA ARG A 403 5.72 31.91 -24.32
C ARG A 403 6.93 30.99 -24.11
N GLN A 404 7.45 30.97 -22.88
CA GLN A 404 8.61 30.14 -22.52
C GLN A 404 8.21 28.85 -21.80
N PHE A 405 7.02 28.84 -21.20
CA PHE A 405 6.44 27.66 -20.54
C PHE A 405 5.68 26.82 -21.57
N TYR A 406 5.98 25.51 -21.61
CA TYR A 406 5.35 24.47 -22.42
C TYR A 406 5.46 23.14 -21.64
N VAL A 407 4.37 22.56 -21.14
CA VAL A 407 4.41 21.33 -20.34
C VAL A 407 5.07 20.18 -21.10
N SER A 408 4.79 20.04 -22.40
CA SER A 408 5.40 19.03 -23.27
C SER A 408 6.92 19.16 -23.43
N LYS A 409 7.48 20.37 -23.34
CA LYS A 409 8.93 20.63 -23.41
C LYS A 409 9.62 20.43 -22.08
N ILE A 410 8.91 20.67 -20.97
CA ILE A 410 9.47 20.79 -19.62
C ILE A 410 9.35 19.48 -18.83
N VAL A 411 8.18 18.83 -18.87
CA VAL A 411 7.89 17.57 -18.15
C VAL A 411 7.19 16.49 -19.02
N PRO A 412 7.66 16.18 -20.24
CA PRO A 412 7.16 15.03 -21.00
C PRO A 412 7.45 13.69 -20.29
N PHE A 413 6.83 12.59 -20.73
CA PHE A 413 7.11 11.26 -20.20
C PHE A 413 8.59 10.88 -20.48
N ALA A 414 9.28 10.41 -19.44
CA ALA A 414 10.74 10.24 -19.41
C ALA A 414 11.57 11.51 -19.68
N GLY A 415 10.98 12.71 -19.57
CA GLY A 415 11.67 14.00 -19.60
C GLY A 415 12.78 14.09 -18.54
N SER A 416 13.88 14.79 -18.84
CA SER A 416 15.03 14.85 -17.94
C SER A 416 15.70 16.23 -17.96
N THR A 417 15.85 16.86 -16.80
CA THR A 417 16.73 18.01 -16.60
C THR A 417 18.10 17.49 -16.14
N VAL A 418 19.19 18.02 -16.70
CA VAL A 418 20.56 17.67 -16.28
C VAL A 418 21.34 18.95 -15.99
N VAL A 419 21.93 19.03 -14.80
CA VAL A 419 22.81 20.13 -14.38
C VAL A 419 24.25 19.63 -14.46
N GLU A 420 25.01 20.18 -15.40
CA GLU A 420 26.43 19.84 -15.61
C GLU A 420 27.35 20.81 -14.85
N LYS A 421 28.27 20.28 -14.04
CA LYS A 421 29.33 21.06 -13.40
C LYS A 421 30.58 21.02 -14.27
N LEU A 422 30.84 22.10 -15.02
CA LEU A 422 32.03 22.22 -15.84
C LEU A 422 33.25 22.66 -15.01
N THR A 423 34.43 22.14 -15.36
CA THR A 423 35.74 22.60 -14.89
C THR A 423 36.57 22.96 -16.13
N CYS A 424 37.10 24.18 -16.19
CA CYS A 424 37.81 24.71 -17.35
C CYS A 424 39.23 25.16 -16.97
N SER A 425 40.19 25.01 -17.89
CA SER A 425 41.55 25.56 -17.72
C SER A 425 41.56 27.08 -17.92
N GLU A 426 42.31 27.83 -17.10
CA GLU A 426 42.35 29.31 -17.13
C GLU A 426 42.79 29.93 -18.47
N THR A 427 43.38 29.13 -19.36
CA THR A 427 43.78 29.53 -20.72
C THR A 427 42.65 29.46 -21.77
N SER A 428 41.45 28.94 -21.44
CA SER A 428 40.31 29.09 -22.36
C SER A 428 39.78 30.52 -22.30
N SER A 429 39.75 31.18 -23.46
CA SER A 429 39.32 32.56 -23.57
C SER A 429 37.87 32.73 -23.07
N ARG A 430 37.67 33.67 -22.15
CA ARG A 430 36.33 34.02 -21.65
C ARG A 430 35.37 34.25 -22.82
N PRO A 431 34.24 33.53 -22.92
CA PRO A 431 33.21 33.85 -23.90
C PRO A 431 32.77 35.30 -23.73
N ALA A 432 32.83 36.06 -24.82
CA ALA A 432 32.47 37.47 -24.79
C ALA A 432 30.95 37.63 -24.66
N GLY A 433 30.51 38.39 -23.64
CA GLY A 433 29.12 38.85 -23.52
C GLY A 433 28.12 37.80 -23.02
N HIS A 434 28.03 37.65 -21.69
CA HIS A 434 26.83 38.09 -20.96
C HIS A 434 27.12 38.07 -19.44
N TYR A 435 27.58 39.21 -18.93
CA TYR A 435 27.79 39.39 -17.49
C TYR A 435 26.45 39.59 -16.79
N VAL A 436 25.79 38.50 -16.42
CA VAL A 436 24.73 38.54 -15.40
C VAL A 436 25.42 38.94 -14.09
N PRO A 437 25.11 40.09 -13.48
CA PRO A 437 25.77 40.52 -12.26
C PRO A 437 25.51 39.52 -11.14
N PRO A 438 26.43 39.39 -10.15
CA PRO A 438 26.21 38.52 -9.01
C PRO A 438 24.88 38.89 -8.33
N LEU A 439 24.10 37.87 -7.94
CA LEU A 439 22.82 38.02 -7.23
C LEU A 439 23.03 38.51 -5.79
N ASN A 440 23.60 39.71 -5.66
CA ASN A 440 23.90 40.39 -4.40
C ASN A 440 22.65 41.09 -3.84
N ASN A 441 21.51 40.42 -3.94
CA ASN A 441 20.25 40.82 -3.34
C ASN A 441 19.99 39.91 -2.13
N ARG A 442 20.19 40.46 -0.92
CA ARG A 442 19.51 39.92 0.26
C ARG A 442 18.02 39.88 -0.07
N LEU A 443 17.34 38.74 0.15
CA LEU A 443 15.91 38.55 -0.12
C LEU A 443 15.02 39.41 0.80
N LYS A 444 15.03 40.73 0.57
CA LYS A 444 14.02 41.67 1.06
C LYS A 444 12.76 41.50 0.21
N ILE A 445 12.02 40.42 0.48
CA ILE A 445 10.63 40.27 0.07
C ILE A 445 9.89 41.52 0.57
N ARG A 446 9.55 42.43 -0.34
CA ARG A 446 8.58 43.49 -0.10
C ARG A 446 7.21 42.93 -0.48
N PRO A 447 6.20 42.95 0.40
CA PRO A 447 4.85 42.58 0.00
C PRO A 447 4.32 43.62 -1.00
N THR A 448 3.92 43.15 -2.19
CA THR A 448 3.10 43.93 -3.12
C THR A 448 1.63 43.69 -2.78
N ASN A 449 0.97 44.70 -2.23
CA ASN A 449 -0.41 44.59 -1.75
C ASN A 449 -1.39 44.28 -2.89
N TYR A 450 -1.92 43.05 -2.92
CA TYR A 450 -3.18 42.75 -3.62
C TYR A 450 -4.33 42.95 -2.63
N ASN A 451 -5.02 44.09 -2.74
CA ASN A 451 -6.18 44.40 -1.91
C ASN A 451 -7.40 43.58 -2.33
N ILE A 452 -7.63 42.43 -1.66
CA ILE A 452 -8.92 41.72 -1.73
C ILE A 452 -9.86 42.37 -0.71
N SER A 453 -10.84 43.15 -1.17
CA SER A 453 -11.76 43.88 -0.30
C SER A 453 -12.89 42.98 0.23
N LEU A 454 -12.69 42.39 1.40
CA LEU A 454 -13.75 41.68 2.13
C LEU A 454 -14.67 42.66 2.89
N SER A 455 -15.79 43.02 2.24
CA SER A 455 -16.85 43.84 2.84
C SER A 455 -17.49 43.14 4.03
N THR A 456 -17.15 43.57 5.25
CA THR A 456 -17.75 43.09 6.50
C THR A 456 -18.41 44.25 7.24
N LYS A 457 -19.74 44.25 7.30
CA LYS A 457 -20.51 45.14 8.19
C LYS A 457 -20.64 44.49 9.56
N SER A 458 -19.91 45.01 10.54
CA SER A 458 -20.12 44.70 11.96
C SER A 458 -20.81 45.87 12.68
N ARG A 459 -21.68 45.58 13.65
CA ARG A 459 -22.25 46.58 14.57
C ARG A 459 -21.68 46.36 15.98
N HIS A 460 -21.39 47.44 16.69
CA HIS A 460 -20.84 47.39 18.05
C HIS A 460 -21.85 46.93 19.10
N LEU A 461 -21.33 46.17 20.07
CA LEU A 461 -21.51 46.18 21.54
C LEU A 461 -20.49 45.12 22.05
N GLY A 462 -19.69 45.25 23.13
CA GLY A 462 -19.72 46.15 24.28
C GLY A 462 -20.36 45.45 25.48
N ALA A 463 -19.73 45.24 26.65
CA ALA A 463 -18.35 45.47 27.12
C ALA A 463 -18.11 44.64 28.42
N MET A 464 -17.02 44.90 29.18
CA MET A 464 -16.79 44.50 30.61
C MET A 464 -16.52 42.99 30.91
N HIS A 465 -15.81 42.57 31.99
CA HIS A 465 -14.72 43.18 32.81
C HIS A 465 -14.06 42.09 33.72
N GLY A 466 -12.86 42.32 34.26
CA GLY A 466 -12.33 41.59 35.45
C GLY A 466 -11.44 40.33 35.24
N ASN A 467 -10.63 39.92 36.23
CA ASN A 467 -9.25 40.39 36.53
C ASN A 467 -8.58 39.52 37.65
N GLY A 468 -7.24 39.39 37.66
CA GLY A 468 -6.42 38.65 38.67
C GLY A 468 -6.24 37.13 38.38
N GLY A 469 -5.18 36.40 38.79
CA GLY A 469 -3.96 36.72 39.57
C GLY A 469 -3.90 35.98 40.94
N ASN A 470 -2.76 35.53 41.51
CA ASN A 470 -1.38 35.38 41.03
C ASN A 470 -0.50 34.55 42.04
N ILE A 471 0.55 33.82 41.58
CA ILE A 471 1.79 33.38 42.29
C ILE A 471 1.77 32.46 43.56
N GLY A 472 2.74 31.52 43.62
CA GLY A 472 3.39 30.99 44.86
C GLY A 472 3.50 29.45 44.97
N SER A 473 4.61 28.73 44.73
CA SER A 473 6.01 28.74 45.24
C SER A 473 6.26 27.86 46.49
N ALA A 474 7.18 26.88 46.39
CA ALA A 474 7.49 25.85 47.42
C ALA A 474 8.53 26.30 48.50
N PRO A 475 8.83 25.47 49.52
CA PRO A 475 10.11 24.70 49.50
C PRO A 475 10.09 23.30 50.17
N LYS A 476 11.28 22.65 50.25
CA LYS A 476 11.54 21.27 50.74
C LYS A 476 11.78 21.17 52.27
N ALA A 477 11.55 19.98 52.86
CA ALA A 477 12.40 19.39 53.92
C ALA A 477 12.16 17.86 54.10
N GLU A 478 13.18 17.14 54.57
CA GLU A 478 13.16 15.74 55.04
C GLU A 478 13.89 15.70 56.41
N PRO A 479 13.63 14.78 57.37
CA PRO A 479 14.54 13.62 57.50
C PRO A 479 14.04 12.33 58.22
N ARG A 480 14.55 11.18 57.74
CA ARG A 480 15.06 9.98 58.48
C ARG A 480 14.35 9.30 59.68
N MET A 481 14.26 7.96 59.51
CA MET A 481 14.57 6.85 60.45
C MET A 481 13.63 6.47 61.61
N ARG A 482 13.27 5.16 61.62
CA ARG A 482 13.60 4.24 62.73
C ARG A 482 13.89 2.82 62.21
N LYS A 483 13.93 1.79 63.07
CA LYS A 483 14.63 0.49 62.88
C LYS A 483 13.99 -0.62 63.73
N ARG A 484 14.17 -1.91 63.35
CA ARG A 484 14.06 -3.22 64.08
C ARG A 484 13.32 -4.29 63.23
N GLU A 485 13.52 -5.61 63.31
CA GLU A 485 14.52 -6.51 63.97
C GLU A 485 14.49 -7.91 63.29
N HIS A 486 15.63 -8.52 62.88
CA HIS A 486 16.51 -9.54 63.52
C HIS A 486 16.14 -11.05 63.35
N GLY A 487 17.18 -11.91 63.26
CA GLY A 487 17.15 -13.36 62.99
C GLY A 487 18.01 -13.73 61.76
N ASN A 488 19.31 -14.08 61.82
CA ASN A 488 20.06 -15.12 62.57
C ASN A 488 19.62 -16.56 62.20
N LEU A 489 20.45 -17.58 61.91
CA LEU A 489 21.91 -17.78 61.68
C LEU A 489 22.09 -19.19 61.00
N ALA A 490 23.23 -19.76 60.53
CA ALA A 490 24.64 -19.39 60.50
C ALA A 490 25.45 -20.09 59.36
N VAL A 491 26.52 -19.43 58.89
CA VAL A 491 27.87 -19.88 58.46
C VAL A 491 28.24 -21.40 58.50
N VAL A 492 28.86 -21.91 57.41
CA VAL A 492 30.18 -22.61 57.38
C VAL A 492 30.87 -22.38 56.01
N ASN A 493 32.20 -22.22 55.98
CA ASN A 493 33.04 -22.03 54.77
C ASN A 493 33.66 -23.36 54.28
N PHE A 494 34.11 -23.46 53.01
CA PHE A 494 35.56 -23.46 52.70
C PHE A 494 35.91 -23.31 51.20
N GLU A 495 37.20 -23.00 50.97
CA GLU A 495 37.86 -22.64 49.70
C GLU A 495 37.96 -23.81 48.66
N ARG A 496 38.33 -23.60 47.39
CA ARG A 496 39.72 -23.29 46.94
C ARG A 496 39.84 -22.67 45.52
N LYS A 497 40.95 -21.94 45.33
CA LYS A 497 41.55 -21.52 44.04
C LYS A 497 42.28 -22.76 43.41
N THR A 498 42.69 -22.86 42.13
CA THR A 498 43.44 -21.99 41.18
C THR A 498 43.27 -22.53 39.74
N ARG A 499 43.08 -21.72 38.68
CA ARG A 499 44.06 -21.10 37.73
C ARG A 499 44.99 -22.04 36.91
N PHE A 500 45.25 -21.61 35.65
CA PHE A 500 46.15 -22.15 34.58
C PHE A 500 45.67 -23.44 33.86
N ALA A 501 45.95 -23.70 32.56
CA ALA A 501 46.28 -22.83 31.41
C ALA A 501 46.19 -23.62 30.06
N SER A 502 46.28 -22.91 28.91
CA SER A 502 46.34 -23.42 27.52
C SER A 502 47.41 -24.54 27.30
N THR A 503 47.30 -25.46 26.32
CA THR A 503 47.40 -25.22 24.85
C THR A 503 47.09 -26.49 24.00
N LEU A 504 46.55 -26.31 22.76
CA LEU A 504 46.78 -27.07 21.49
C LEU A 504 46.64 -28.65 21.47
N THR A 505 46.24 -29.37 20.40
CA THR A 505 45.73 -29.06 19.03
C THR A 505 44.95 -30.24 18.42
N LEU A 506 44.00 -29.94 17.52
CA LEU A 506 43.75 -30.61 16.22
C LEU A 506 43.62 -32.17 16.14
N ALA A 507 42.45 -32.73 16.49
CA ALA A 507 41.98 -34.02 15.94
C ALA A 507 40.45 -34.19 16.11
N GLY A 508 39.63 -33.78 15.14
CA GLY A 508 38.16 -33.73 15.34
C GLY A 508 37.27 -33.64 14.10
N LEU A 509 37.71 -34.09 12.93
CA LEU A 509 36.97 -33.89 11.66
C LEU A 509 37.08 -35.08 10.69
N LEU A 510 36.91 -36.30 11.21
CA LEU A 510 36.93 -37.55 10.41
C LEU A 510 35.99 -38.67 10.91
N ALA A 511 35.16 -38.40 11.92
CA ALA A 511 34.34 -39.43 12.61
C ALA A 511 32.84 -39.43 12.25
N VAL A 512 32.38 -38.55 11.36
CA VAL A 512 30.94 -38.38 11.04
C VAL A 512 30.53 -39.10 9.74
N THR A 513 31.46 -39.34 8.82
CA THR A 513 31.17 -39.86 7.47
C THR A 513 30.97 -41.38 7.40
N THR A 514 31.35 -42.15 8.43
CA THR A 514 31.37 -43.63 8.36
C THR A 514 30.14 -44.32 8.96
N TYR A 515 29.33 -43.63 9.78
CA TYR A 515 28.23 -44.28 10.54
C TYR A 515 26.92 -44.43 9.74
N VAL A 516 26.77 -43.73 8.61
CA VAL A 516 25.47 -43.60 7.90
C VAL A 516 25.23 -44.71 6.85
N LEU A 517 26.25 -45.49 6.47
CA LEU A 517 26.19 -46.34 5.26
C LEU A 517 25.95 -47.84 5.47
N ILE A 518 25.88 -48.35 6.71
CA ILE A 518 25.71 -49.81 6.95
C ILE A 518 24.73 -50.11 8.10
N ASN A 519 23.41 -50.05 7.83
CA ASN A 519 22.38 -50.97 8.39
C ASN A 519 20.94 -50.61 7.93
N PRO A 520 20.30 -51.38 7.02
CA PRO A 520 18.93 -51.11 6.56
C PRO A 520 17.86 -51.76 7.45
N THR A 521 17.44 -51.10 8.52
CA THR A 521 16.42 -51.62 9.45
C THR A 521 14.99 -51.44 8.92
N ARG A 522 14.50 -52.46 8.19
CA ARG A 522 13.08 -52.84 7.99
C ARG A 522 12.01 -51.73 8.16
N SER A 523 11.61 -51.12 7.05
CA SER A 523 10.26 -50.54 6.96
C SER A 523 9.22 -51.66 7.12
N ARG A 524 8.26 -51.49 8.03
CA ARG A 524 7.02 -52.28 8.06
C ARG A 524 5.94 -51.51 7.33
N SER A 525 5.52 -52.03 6.18
CA SER A 525 4.34 -51.55 5.47
C SER A 525 3.08 -51.74 6.32
N ILE A 526 2.48 -50.63 6.75
CA ILE A 526 1.09 -50.58 7.20
C ILE A 526 0.23 -50.27 5.98
N CYS A 527 -0.91 -50.95 5.83
CA CYS A 527 -1.80 -50.78 4.69
C CYS A 527 -2.26 -49.32 4.54
N GLY A 528 -2.45 -48.88 3.29
CA GLY A 528 -2.87 -47.52 2.99
C GLY A 528 -4.17 -47.14 3.69
N ARG A 529 -4.09 -46.18 4.61
CA ARG A 529 -5.20 -45.28 4.86
C ARG A 529 -5.18 -44.23 3.75
N THR A 530 -6.35 -43.91 3.22
CA THR A 530 -6.54 -42.63 2.53
C THR A 530 -6.11 -41.50 3.46
N GLU A 531 -5.37 -40.52 2.96
CA GLU A 531 -5.14 -39.30 3.72
C GLU A 531 -6.49 -38.60 3.96
N LEU A 532 -6.86 -38.41 5.22
CA LEU A 532 -7.74 -37.30 5.56
C LEU A 532 -6.94 -36.03 5.24
N THR A 533 -7.36 -35.30 4.23
CA THR A 533 -6.65 -34.13 3.70
C THR A 533 -6.64 -33.01 4.73
N SER A 534 -5.56 -32.91 5.50
CA SER A 534 -5.41 -31.95 6.59
C SER A 534 -5.70 -30.52 6.13
N ILE A 535 -6.42 -29.77 6.96
CA ILE A 535 -6.63 -28.32 6.76
C ILE A 535 -5.26 -27.64 6.88
N PRO A 536 -4.82 -26.83 5.90
CA PRO A 536 -3.51 -26.19 5.96
C PRO A 536 -3.50 -25.12 7.05
N SER A 537 -2.38 -24.99 7.76
CA SER A 537 -2.16 -23.93 8.74
C SER A 537 -1.86 -22.60 8.05
N LEU A 538 -2.49 -21.50 8.51
CA LEU A 538 -2.12 -20.15 8.11
C LEU A 538 -0.64 -19.85 8.44
N PRO A 539 0.04 -18.99 7.65
CA PRO A 539 1.31 -18.42 8.06
C PRO A 539 1.16 -17.61 9.35
N SER A 540 1.95 -17.95 10.36
CA SER A 540 2.08 -17.23 11.64
C SER A 540 3.42 -16.48 11.71
N TYR A 541 3.60 -15.66 12.74
CA TYR A 541 4.91 -15.09 13.07
C TYR A 541 5.73 -16.07 13.91
N GLU A 542 7.05 -16.03 13.77
CA GLU A 542 8.05 -16.79 14.54
C GLU A 542 8.38 -16.04 15.84
N LEU A 543 7.33 -15.67 16.58
CA LEU A 543 7.37 -14.88 17.81
C LEU A 543 6.65 -15.63 18.93
N ASP A 544 6.94 -15.28 20.18
CA ASP A 544 6.15 -15.77 21.31
C ASP A 544 4.68 -15.31 21.19
N PRO A 545 3.67 -16.16 21.45
CA PRO A 545 2.26 -15.79 21.48
C PRO A 545 1.94 -14.53 22.29
N ASP A 546 2.63 -14.28 23.41
CA ASP A 546 2.44 -13.10 24.25
C ASP A 546 2.89 -11.78 23.57
N ILE A 547 3.69 -11.87 22.50
CA ILE A 547 4.03 -10.74 21.62
C ILE A 547 3.17 -10.79 20.36
N ALA A 548 3.13 -11.93 19.67
CA ALA A 548 2.48 -12.10 18.37
C ALA A 548 0.98 -11.74 18.38
N HIS A 549 0.31 -11.96 19.52
CA HIS A 549 -1.12 -11.70 19.72
C HIS A 549 -1.41 -10.35 20.41
N ASN A 550 -0.40 -9.48 20.59
CA ASN A 550 -0.53 -8.15 21.20
C ASN A 550 0.09 -7.05 20.29
N LEU A 551 -0.01 -7.21 18.97
CA LEU A 551 0.45 -6.25 17.95
C LEU A 551 -0.73 -5.45 17.34
N GLY A 552 -1.90 -5.47 17.97
CA GLY A 552 -3.12 -4.85 17.51
C GLY A 552 -3.50 -5.33 16.10
N VAL A 553 -3.85 -4.37 15.24
CA VAL A 553 -4.16 -4.64 13.82
C VAL A 553 -2.92 -5.04 12.99
N TYR A 554 -1.74 -5.21 13.58
CA TYR A 554 -0.53 -5.70 12.91
C TYR A 554 -0.17 -7.14 13.28
N SER A 555 -0.91 -7.80 14.18
CA SER A 555 -0.84 -9.26 14.35
C SER A 555 -1.19 -9.99 13.05
N ALA A 556 -0.52 -11.10 12.75
CA ALA A 556 -1.01 -12.10 11.80
C ALA A 556 -2.27 -12.78 12.36
N ARG A 557 -3.25 -13.14 11.52
CA ARG A 557 -4.41 -13.95 11.96
C ARG A 557 -3.95 -15.24 12.63
N TYR A 558 -4.35 -15.41 13.89
CA TYR A 558 -4.23 -16.62 14.69
C TYR A 558 -5.61 -17.22 14.98
N VAL A 559 -5.66 -18.44 15.51
CA VAL A 559 -6.91 -19.04 16.01
C VAL A 559 -7.23 -18.42 17.36
N VAL A 560 -8.30 -17.63 17.44
CA VAL A 560 -8.72 -16.98 18.68
C VAL A 560 -9.33 -18.03 19.63
N PRO A 561 -9.00 -18.02 20.94
CA PRO A 561 -9.62 -18.93 21.90
C PRO A 561 -11.13 -18.70 22.04
N SER A 562 -11.92 -19.77 22.05
CA SER A 562 -13.36 -19.72 22.41
C SER A 562 -13.71 -20.88 23.36
N LEU A 563 -14.69 -20.62 24.24
CA LEU A 563 -15.33 -21.64 25.07
C LEU A 563 -16.44 -22.39 24.32
N ILE A 564 -16.80 -21.94 23.11
CA ILE A 564 -17.85 -22.52 22.26
C ILE A 564 -17.18 -23.36 21.16
N SER A 565 -17.63 -24.60 21.00
CA SER A 565 -17.11 -25.49 19.95
C SER A 565 -17.46 -24.98 18.55
N THR A 566 -16.45 -25.00 17.67
CA THR A 566 -16.51 -24.59 16.27
C THR A 566 -17.01 -25.69 15.34
N GLU A 567 -17.06 -26.94 15.83
CA GLU A 567 -17.57 -28.09 15.09
C GLU A 567 -19.04 -27.89 14.69
N VAL A 568 -19.44 -28.48 13.56
CA VAL A 568 -20.85 -28.45 13.14
C VAL A 568 -21.66 -29.29 14.13
N PRO A 569 -22.70 -28.74 14.79
CA PRO A 569 -23.45 -29.46 15.81
C PRO A 569 -24.13 -30.72 15.24
N THR A 570 -24.22 -31.79 16.03
CA THR A 570 -24.91 -33.02 15.62
C THR A 570 -26.35 -32.73 15.17
N GLY A 571 -26.73 -33.29 14.02
CA GLY A 571 -28.01 -33.02 13.36
C GLY A 571 -28.08 -31.73 12.55
N CYS A 572 -27.00 -30.95 12.44
CA CYS A 572 -26.92 -29.78 11.56
C CYS A 572 -26.02 -30.01 10.34
N SER A 573 -26.26 -29.27 9.28
CA SER A 573 -25.36 -29.09 8.14
C SER A 573 -25.30 -27.61 7.75
N VAL A 574 -24.09 -27.09 7.50
CA VAL A 574 -23.91 -25.76 6.90
C VAL A 574 -24.45 -25.81 5.47
N ASN A 575 -25.30 -24.85 5.10
CA ASN A 575 -25.93 -24.76 3.77
C ASN A 575 -25.52 -23.50 2.98
N MET A 576 -24.94 -22.50 3.65
CA MET A 576 -24.37 -21.29 3.06
C MET A 576 -23.37 -20.65 4.05
N ILE A 577 -22.35 -19.96 3.53
CA ILE A 577 -21.47 -19.08 4.31
C ILE A 577 -21.32 -17.71 3.66
N SER A 578 -21.27 -16.65 4.48
CA SER A 578 -20.80 -15.32 4.08
C SER A 578 -19.52 -14.99 4.83
N ILE A 579 -18.45 -14.73 4.10
CA ILE A 579 -17.12 -14.42 4.63
C ILE A 579 -16.87 -12.92 4.43
N LEU A 580 -16.38 -12.26 5.47
CA LEU A 580 -15.83 -10.91 5.42
C LEU A 580 -14.37 -10.99 5.86
N GLN A 581 -13.43 -10.76 4.93
CA GLN A 581 -11.99 -10.90 5.18
C GLN A 581 -11.24 -9.58 4.98
N ARG A 582 -10.32 -9.27 5.89
CA ARG A 582 -9.34 -8.20 5.71
C ARG A 582 -8.32 -8.60 4.64
N HIS A 583 -7.72 -7.60 4.00
CA HIS A 583 -6.49 -7.80 3.23
C HIS A 583 -5.38 -8.49 4.06
N GLY A 584 -4.47 -9.17 3.36
CA GLY A 584 -3.29 -9.79 3.97
C GLY A 584 -2.30 -8.76 4.55
N ALA A 585 -1.24 -9.25 5.19
CA ALA A 585 -0.17 -8.39 5.67
C ALA A 585 0.48 -7.57 4.56
N ARG A 586 0.85 -6.34 4.91
CA ARG A 586 1.44 -5.33 4.01
C ARG A 586 2.54 -4.56 4.72
N TYR A 587 3.29 -3.78 3.96
CA TYR A 587 4.10 -2.68 4.50
C TYR A 587 3.21 -1.59 5.16
N PRO A 588 3.81 -0.63 5.90
CA PRO A 588 3.07 0.51 6.48
C PRO A 588 2.22 1.29 5.47
N THR A 589 1.28 2.08 5.99
CA THR A 589 0.62 3.12 5.16
C THR A 589 1.62 4.24 4.88
N GLU A 590 1.31 5.17 3.97
CA GLU A 590 2.22 6.31 3.71
C GLU A 590 2.50 7.11 5.00
N GLY A 591 1.46 7.52 5.73
CA GLY A 591 1.60 8.24 7.00
C GLY A 591 2.39 7.47 8.05
N ALA A 592 1.97 6.23 8.38
CA ALA A 592 2.67 5.42 9.38
C ALA A 592 4.11 5.07 8.96
N GLY A 593 4.37 5.00 7.64
CA GLY A 593 5.71 4.84 7.10
C GLY A 593 6.59 6.07 7.35
N LEU A 594 6.04 7.28 7.19
CA LEU A 594 6.73 8.53 7.51
C LEU A 594 6.99 8.69 9.01
N ASP A 595 6.03 8.32 9.86
CA ASP A 595 6.19 8.33 11.32
C ASP A 595 7.29 7.36 11.79
N ILE A 596 7.31 6.16 11.21
CA ILE A 596 8.38 5.17 11.39
C ILE A 596 9.72 5.69 10.84
N GLU A 597 9.78 6.32 9.66
CA GLU A 597 11.02 6.87 9.13
C GLU A 597 11.58 8.04 9.95
N ALA A 598 10.71 8.89 10.52
CA ALA A 598 11.10 9.94 11.44
C ALA A 598 11.64 9.36 12.76
N THR A 599 11.01 8.29 13.26
CA THR A 599 11.46 7.51 14.42
C THR A 599 12.85 6.90 14.16
N LEU A 600 13.01 6.19 13.04
CA LEU A 600 14.26 5.55 12.64
C LEU A 600 15.36 6.56 12.25
N ALA A 601 15.02 7.80 11.92
CA ALA A 601 15.99 8.86 11.70
C ALA A 601 16.68 9.25 13.02
N LYS A 602 15.92 9.41 14.12
CA LYS A 602 16.46 9.73 15.45
C LYS A 602 17.51 8.72 15.93
N LEU A 603 17.35 7.45 15.59
CA LEU A 603 18.32 6.39 15.88
C LEU A 603 19.69 6.59 15.21
N LYS A 604 19.80 7.36 14.11
CA LYS A 604 21.05 7.53 13.35
C LYS A 604 22.08 8.42 14.04
N VAL A 605 21.67 9.16 15.07
CA VAL A 605 22.57 9.92 15.96
C VAL A 605 22.81 9.22 17.30
N ALA A 606 22.24 8.01 17.48
CA ALA A 606 22.56 7.16 18.62
C ALA A 606 24.03 6.72 18.53
N HIS A 607 24.76 6.93 19.62
CA HIS A 607 26.17 6.60 19.78
C HIS A 607 26.38 5.85 21.08
N ASP A 608 27.54 5.19 21.23
CA ASP A 608 27.91 4.45 22.44
C ASP A 608 26.82 3.49 22.95
N ILE A 609 26.06 2.88 22.02
CA ILE A 609 25.11 1.79 22.31
C ILE A 609 25.90 0.68 22.99
N THR A 610 25.65 0.46 24.29
CA THR A 610 26.33 -0.57 25.10
C THR A 610 25.46 -1.81 25.30
N ASP A 611 24.15 -1.70 25.11
CA ASP A 611 23.22 -2.83 25.21
C ASP A 611 23.38 -3.79 24.01
N PRO A 612 23.74 -5.07 24.21
CA PRO A 612 23.82 -6.07 23.15
C PRO A 612 22.50 -6.26 22.38
N ALA A 613 21.34 -6.09 23.02
CA ALA A 613 20.03 -6.23 22.40
C ALA A 613 19.71 -5.12 21.39
N LEU A 614 20.41 -3.97 21.48
CA LEU A 614 20.19 -2.80 20.63
C LEU A 614 21.29 -2.61 19.56
N GLN A 615 22.35 -3.42 19.56
CA GLN A 615 23.45 -3.36 18.57
C GLN A 615 22.99 -3.49 17.11
N PHE A 616 21.85 -4.15 16.86
CA PHE A 616 21.32 -4.30 15.50
C PHE A 616 20.93 -2.95 14.87
N VAL A 617 20.65 -1.92 15.69
CA VAL A 617 20.18 -0.59 15.24
C VAL A 617 21.19 0.07 14.28
N TYR A 618 22.49 -0.09 14.52
CA TYR A 618 23.54 0.43 13.63
C TYR A 618 23.44 -0.09 12.18
N ASN A 619 22.89 -1.30 12.00
CA ASN A 619 22.77 -1.99 10.71
C ASN A 619 21.31 -2.19 10.28
N TYR A 620 20.33 -1.58 10.97
CA TYR A 620 18.92 -1.76 10.65
C TYR A 620 18.53 -0.98 9.40
N THR A 621 18.10 -1.69 8.36
CA THR A 621 17.67 -1.10 7.08
C THR A 621 16.17 -1.17 6.91
N TYR A 622 15.54 -0.01 6.71
CA TYR A 622 14.14 0.14 6.35
C TYR A 622 14.02 0.58 4.89
N THR A 623 13.34 -0.23 4.06
CA THR A 623 13.24 -0.04 2.60
C THR A 623 11.84 -0.41 2.10
N TYR A 624 10.81 -0.06 2.88
CA TYR A 624 9.45 -0.55 2.68
C TYR A 624 8.64 0.38 1.80
N ILE A 625 7.95 -0.19 0.82
CA ILE A 625 7.13 0.57 -0.15
C ILE A 625 5.70 0.62 0.39
N PRO A 626 5.12 1.81 0.65
CA PRO A 626 3.82 1.93 1.31
C PRO A 626 2.69 1.10 0.67
N GLU A 627 1.74 0.68 1.50
CA GLU A 627 0.49 -0.02 1.17
C GLU A 627 0.59 -1.42 0.53
N GLN A 628 1.71 -1.80 -0.09
CA GLN A 628 1.83 -3.05 -0.85
C GLN A 628 1.79 -4.29 0.05
N LEU A 629 1.09 -5.34 -0.41
CA LEU A 629 1.10 -6.65 0.24
C LEU A 629 2.54 -7.22 0.26
N VAL A 630 2.97 -7.67 1.43
CA VAL A 630 4.20 -8.47 1.57
C VAL A 630 3.93 -9.92 1.17
N TRP A 631 5.00 -10.66 0.84
CA TRP A 631 4.86 -12.06 0.39
C TRP A 631 4.17 -12.96 1.42
N PHE A 632 4.38 -12.68 2.71
CA PHE A 632 3.60 -13.26 3.81
C PHE A 632 2.09 -13.06 3.66
N GLY A 633 1.64 -11.82 3.41
CA GLY A 633 0.22 -11.47 3.29
C GLY A 633 -0.45 -12.10 2.07
N ARG A 634 0.26 -12.19 0.95
CA ARG A 634 -0.17 -12.96 -0.24
C ARG A 634 -0.42 -14.42 0.13
N LYS A 635 0.51 -15.03 0.88
CA LYS A 635 0.41 -16.42 1.35
C LYS A 635 -0.72 -16.59 2.38
N GLN A 636 -0.96 -15.64 3.28
CA GLN A 636 -2.09 -15.69 4.21
C GLN A 636 -3.43 -15.75 3.47
N SER A 637 -3.67 -14.84 2.51
CA SER A 637 -4.91 -14.83 1.72
C SER A 637 -5.09 -16.12 0.93
N TYR A 638 -4.03 -16.60 0.26
CA TYR A 638 -4.03 -17.87 -0.48
C TYR A 638 -4.36 -19.08 0.39
N ILE A 639 -3.72 -19.23 1.56
CA ILE A 639 -4.00 -20.34 2.47
C ILE A 639 -5.41 -20.21 3.09
N SER A 640 -5.89 -19.00 3.37
CA SER A 640 -7.28 -18.79 3.83
C SER A 640 -8.30 -19.33 2.81
N GLY A 641 -8.07 -19.13 1.50
CA GLY A 641 -8.86 -19.74 0.43
C GLY A 641 -8.88 -21.28 0.49
N GLN A 642 -7.71 -21.90 0.66
CA GLN A 642 -7.59 -23.35 0.83
C GLN A 642 -8.29 -23.87 2.10
N ILE A 643 -8.26 -23.11 3.20
CA ILE A 643 -8.95 -23.46 4.45
C ILE A 643 -10.46 -23.49 4.22
N ILE A 644 -11.03 -22.46 3.58
CA ILE A 644 -12.47 -22.41 3.27
C ILE A 644 -12.86 -23.56 2.34
N ALA A 645 -12.11 -23.79 1.26
CA ALA A 645 -12.37 -24.86 0.30
C ALA A 645 -12.39 -26.25 0.93
N LYS A 646 -11.51 -26.53 1.91
CA LYS A 646 -11.52 -27.80 2.65
C LYS A 646 -12.58 -27.86 3.74
N ARG A 647 -12.71 -26.80 4.56
CA ARG A 647 -13.63 -26.75 5.72
C ARG A 647 -15.11 -26.83 5.30
N TYR A 648 -15.45 -26.25 4.15
CA TYR A 648 -16.82 -26.18 3.64
C TYR A 648 -17.01 -26.91 2.30
N ALA A 649 -16.21 -27.94 2.03
CA ALA A 649 -16.26 -28.72 0.78
C ALA A 649 -17.66 -29.28 0.44
N THR A 650 -18.54 -29.46 1.43
CA THR A 650 -19.94 -29.87 1.25
C THR A 650 -20.82 -28.83 0.57
N LEU A 651 -20.40 -27.56 0.51
CA LEU A 651 -21.07 -26.49 -0.25
C LEU A 651 -20.69 -26.48 -1.75
N GLY A 652 -19.72 -27.30 -2.16
CA GLY A 652 -19.16 -27.30 -3.50
C GLY A 652 -18.18 -26.16 -3.76
N THR A 653 -17.84 -25.95 -5.03
CA THR A 653 -16.82 -24.97 -5.48
C THR A 653 -17.41 -23.66 -6.01
N SER A 654 -18.74 -23.55 -6.12
CA SER A 654 -19.39 -22.31 -6.57
C SER A 654 -19.29 -21.24 -5.48
N ASN A 655 -18.61 -20.15 -5.82
CA ASN A 655 -18.33 -19.03 -4.93
C ASN A 655 -18.64 -17.69 -5.63
N PHE A 656 -18.82 -16.63 -4.84
CA PHE A 656 -18.97 -15.25 -5.32
C PHE A 656 -18.07 -14.32 -4.50
N VAL A 657 -17.15 -13.61 -5.17
CA VAL A 657 -16.09 -12.83 -4.53
C VAL A 657 -16.27 -11.35 -4.82
N ARG A 658 -16.39 -10.52 -3.77
CA ARG A 658 -16.39 -9.05 -3.86
C ARG A 658 -15.17 -8.44 -3.20
N ALA A 659 -14.70 -7.29 -3.67
CA ALA A 659 -13.65 -6.51 -3.01
C ALA A 659 -13.94 -5.00 -3.09
N ALA A 660 -13.56 -4.25 -2.06
CA ALA A 660 -13.45 -2.80 -2.19
C ALA A 660 -12.32 -2.39 -3.18
N SER A 661 -12.50 -1.28 -3.88
CA SER A 661 -11.56 -0.73 -4.88
C SER A 661 -10.28 -0.14 -4.27
N LEU A 662 -9.48 -0.98 -3.61
CA LEU A 662 -8.13 -0.64 -3.15
C LEU A 662 -7.17 -1.77 -3.50
N ASN A 663 -6.02 -1.44 -4.09
CA ASN A 663 -5.08 -2.41 -4.67
C ASN A 663 -4.75 -3.59 -3.75
N ARG A 664 -4.42 -3.35 -2.47
CA ARG A 664 -4.11 -4.39 -1.46
C ARG A 664 -5.28 -5.32 -1.14
N ILE A 665 -6.52 -4.85 -1.30
CA ILE A 665 -7.76 -5.59 -1.02
C ILE A 665 -8.12 -6.46 -2.23
N VAL A 666 -8.10 -5.88 -3.43
CA VAL A 666 -8.28 -6.62 -4.69
C VAL A 666 -7.19 -7.68 -4.86
N GLU A 667 -5.92 -7.37 -4.59
CA GLU A 667 -4.86 -8.39 -4.67
C GLU A 667 -5.08 -9.52 -3.64
N SER A 668 -5.63 -9.21 -2.46
CA SER A 668 -5.95 -10.22 -1.44
C SER A 668 -7.10 -11.14 -1.86
N SER A 669 -8.18 -10.61 -2.47
CA SER A 669 -9.30 -11.44 -2.95
C SER A 669 -8.87 -12.36 -4.08
N ARG A 670 -8.01 -11.87 -4.98
CA ARG A 670 -7.40 -12.66 -6.07
C ARG A 670 -6.52 -13.80 -5.57
N TRP A 671 -5.65 -13.54 -4.57
CA TRP A 671 -4.86 -14.60 -3.94
C TRP A 671 -5.73 -15.62 -3.20
N TRP A 672 -6.79 -15.18 -2.51
CA TRP A 672 -7.74 -16.07 -1.86
C TRP A 672 -8.46 -16.96 -2.88
N ARG A 673 -8.95 -16.39 -3.99
CA ARG A 673 -9.63 -17.14 -5.06
C ARG A 673 -8.69 -18.17 -5.71
N GLN A 674 -7.45 -17.77 -6.03
CA GLN A 674 -6.38 -18.68 -6.49
C GLN A 674 -6.16 -19.86 -5.53
N GLY A 675 -6.23 -19.63 -4.22
CA GLY A 675 -6.10 -20.68 -3.20
C GLY A 675 -7.34 -21.57 -3.08
N PHE A 676 -8.52 -20.97 -3.10
CA PHE A 676 -9.81 -21.66 -3.05
C PHE A 676 -10.02 -22.58 -4.27
N GLU A 677 -9.67 -22.12 -5.47
CA GLU A 677 -9.77 -22.86 -6.73
C GLU A 677 -8.64 -23.91 -6.91
N GLY A 678 -7.72 -24.02 -5.93
CA GLY A 678 -6.64 -25.01 -5.95
C GLY A 678 -5.47 -24.68 -6.90
N GLY A 679 -5.40 -23.45 -7.41
CA GLY A 679 -4.31 -22.99 -8.28
C GLY A 679 -2.97 -22.88 -7.55
N PRO A 680 -1.84 -22.84 -8.28
CA PRO A 680 -0.51 -22.72 -7.68
C PRO A 680 -0.28 -21.34 -7.05
N PHE A 681 0.37 -21.32 -5.88
CA PHE A 681 1.02 -20.12 -5.35
C PHE A 681 2.31 -19.82 -6.15
N GLY A 682 2.81 -18.58 -6.10
CA GLY A 682 4.03 -18.19 -6.85
C GLY A 682 3.80 -17.57 -8.24
N VAL A 683 2.56 -17.52 -8.71
CA VAL A 683 2.20 -16.94 -10.03
C VAL A 683 2.26 -15.41 -10.06
N SER A 684 2.21 -14.82 -11.26
CA SER A 684 2.17 -13.36 -11.39
C SER A 684 0.80 -12.79 -11.03
N ILE A 685 0.74 -11.58 -10.46
CA ILE A 685 -0.52 -10.94 -10.06
C ILE A 685 -1.51 -10.83 -11.24
N PRO A 686 -1.11 -10.41 -12.46
CA PRO A 686 -2.03 -10.35 -13.60
C PRO A 686 -2.57 -11.71 -14.09
N SER A 687 -1.97 -12.83 -13.66
CA SER A 687 -2.47 -14.19 -13.96
C SER A 687 -3.34 -14.81 -12.86
N LEU A 688 -3.62 -14.09 -11.77
CA LEU A 688 -4.59 -14.52 -10.76
C LEU A 688 -6.03 -14.32 -11.26
N PRO A 689 -6.98 -15.19 -10.88
CA PRO A 689 -8.40 -14.96 -11.16
C PRO A 689 -8.89 -13.67 -10.48
N GLU A 690 -9.69 -12.87 -11.19
CA GLU A 690 -10.28 -11.63 -10.66
C GLU A 690 -11.41 -11.93 -9.65
N PRO A 691 -11.77 -11.00 -8.75
CA PRO A 691 -13.07 -11.07 -8.04
C PRO A 691 -14.22 -10.89 -9.03
N ASP A 692 -15.40 -11.41 -8.71
CA ASP A 692 -16.60 -11.27 -9.55
C ASP A 692 -17.16 -9.83 -9.52
N LEU A 693 -16.85 -9.06 -8.48
CA LEU A 693 -17.15 -7.62 -8.38
C LEU A 693 -16.08 -6.85 -7.60
N VAL A 694 -15.62 -5.73 -8.16
CA VAL A 694 -14.91 -4.67 -7.40
C VAL A 694 -15.89 -3.53 -7.17
N ILE A 695 -16.18 -3.21 -5.91
CA ILE A 695 -17.08 -2.13 -5.53
C ILE A 695 -16.29 -0.82 -5.45
N SER A 696 -16.74 0.20 -6.18
CA SER A 696 -16.13 1.52 -6.28
C SER A 696 -17.19 2.62 -6.22
N GLY A 697 -16.77 3.84 -5.89
CA GLY A 697 -17.67 4.98 -5.66
C GLY A 697 -18.19 5.09 -4.22
N THR A 698 -19.09 6.04 -4.01
CA THR A 698 -19.49 6.52 -2.66
C THR A 698 -20.30 5.50 -1.85
N ASN A 699 -21.14 4.69 -2.51
CA ASN A 699 -21.95 3.65 -1.87
C ASN A 699 -21.22 2.31 -2.00
N ASN A 700 -20.47 1.97 -0.96
CA ASN A 700 -19.63 0.78 -0.88
C ASN A 700 -19.66 0.21 0.53
N THR A 701 -20.32 -0.93 0.73
CA THR A 701 -20.43 -1.61 2.03
C THR A 701 -19.11 -2.20 2.54
N LEU A 702 -18.07 -2.27 1.68
CA LEU A 702 -16.77 -2.87 1.98
C LEU A 702 -15.66 -1.85 2.26
N ASP A 703 -15.91 -0.55 2.02
CA ASP A 703 -15.03 0.55 2.42
C ASP A 703 -15.85 1.86 2.45
N VAL A 704 -16.54 2.09 3.57
CA VAL A 704 -17.53 3.18 3.72
C VAL A 704 -16.84 4.53 3.91
N ALA A 705 -17.01 5.42 2.93
CA ALA A 705 -16.55 6.81 2.97
C ALA A 705 -17.70 7.85 2.85
N SER A 706 -18.96 7.39 2.82
CA SER A 706 -20.14 8.24 2.60
C SER A 706 -20.66 8.98 3.84
N CYS A 707 -20.22 8.62 5.04
CA CYS A 707 -20.66 9.27 6.28
C CYS A 707 -19.93 10.62 6.50
N ARG A 708 -20.46 11.70 5.90
CA ARG A 708 -19.86 13.04 5.91
C ARG A 708 -19.44 13.51 7.32
N ALA A 709 -20.29 13.33 8.33
CA ALA A 709 -19.98 13.73 9.70
C ALA A 709 -18.81 12.95 10.32
N ALA A 710 -18.73 11.63 10.09
CA ALA A 710 -17.61 10.79 10.57
C ALA A 710 -16.28 11.14 9.88
N GLU A 711 -16.34 11.58 8.62
CA GLU A 711 -15.16 11.94 7.83
C GLU A 711 -14.71 13.40 8.02
N ALA A 712 -15.59 14.28 8.47
CA ALA A 712 -15.22 15.62 8.94
C ALA A 712 -14.38 15.59 10.23
N ILE A 713 -14.48 14.53 11.05
CA ILE A 713 -13.71 14.39 12.30
C ILE A 713 -12.29 13.92 11.99
N ARG A 714 -11.33 14.86 12.08
CA ARG A 714 -9.89 14.64 11.91
C ARG A 714 -9.10 15.47 12.94
N PRO A 715 -8.24 14.86 13.79
CA PRO A 715 -8.08 13.41 14.02
C PRO A 715 -9.38 12.72 14.51
N LYS A 716 -9.52 11.42 14.27
CA LYS A 716 -10.62 10.60 14.80
C LYS A 716 -10.54 10.55 16.34
N PRO A 717 -11.65 10.36 17.09
CA PRO A 717 -11.64 10.40 18.55
C PRO A 717 -10.70 9.38 19.20
N GLY A 718 -10.56 8.20 18.59
CA GLY A 718 -9.63 7.15 19.06
C GLY A 718 -8.15 7.52 18.98
N TYR A 719 -7.74 8.46 18.13
CA TYR A 719 -6.36 8.99 18.17
C TYR A 719 -6.08 9.62 19.54
N PHE A 720 -6.95 10.50 20.02
CA PHE A 720 -6.79 11.15 21.32
C PHE A 720 -6.84 10.15 22.49
N LYS A 721 -7.71 9.14 22.43
CA LYS A 721 -7.79 8.09 23.47
C LYS A 721 -6.56 7.18 23.48
N SER A 722 -6.00 6.87 22.31
CA SER A 722 -4.73 6.14 22.18
C SER A 722 -3.55 6.94 22.73
N GLN A 723 -3.45 8.23 22.37
CA GLN A 723 -2.43 9.16 22.86
C GLN A 723 -2.49 9.37 24.39
N GLU A 724 -3.69 9.50 24.95
CA GLU A 724 -3.90 9.60 26.39
C GLU A 724 -3.51 8.32 27.13
N TRP A 725 -3.44 7.17 26.45
CA TRP A 725 -2.92 5.91 27.00
C TRP A 725 -1.41 5.79 26.83
N ILE A 726 -0.88 6.11 25.64
CA ILE A 726 0.56 6.11 25.32
C ILE A 726 1.34 6.94 26.35
N SER A 727 0.88 8.17 26.63
CA SER A 727 1.47 9.06 27.65
C SER A 727 1.43 8.55 29.11
N LYS A 728 0.79 7.40 29.36
CA LYS A 728 0.72 6.75 30.70
C LYS A 728 1.56 5.49 30.80
N PHE A 729 1.73 4.72 29.72
CA PHE A 729 2.50 3.48 29.74
C PHE A 729 3.91 3.63 29.15
N ALA A 730 4.06 4.39 28.06
CA ALA A 730 5.33 4.49 27.34
C ALA A 730 6.47 5.19 28.12
N PRO A 731 6.25 6.22 28.97
CA PRO A 731 7.34 7.06 29.51
C PRO A 731 8.51 6.33 30.17
N ASP A 732 8.32 5.18 30.82
CA ASP A 732 9.42 4.39 31.40
C ASP A 732 10.13 3.53 30.35
N THR A 733 9.41 2.95 29.39
CA THR A 733 9.97 2.21 28.26
C THR A 733 10.74 3.15 27.32
N THR A 734 10.22 4.34 27.06
CA THR A 734 10.90 5.45 26.34
C THR A 734 12.17 5.90 27.06
N ARG A 735 12.15 5.95 28.39
CA ARG A 735 13.32 6.26 29.23
C ARG A 735 14.39 5.17 29.12
N ALA A 736 13.98 3.90 29.16
CA ALA A 736 14.88 2.76 28.99
C ALA A 736 15.52 2.75 27.58
N LEU A 737 14.72 2.96 26.52
CA LEU A 737 15.22 3.11 25.16
C LEU A 737 16.27 4.22 25.03
N ASN A 738 15.99 5.42 25.56
CA ASN A 738 16.94 6.54 25.51
C ASN A 738 18.23 6.30 26.32
N ASN A 739 18.17 5.50 27.39
CA ASN A 739 19.37 5.07 28.12
C ASN A 739 20.20 4.04 27.32
N GLY A 740 19.54 3.14 26.59
CA GLY A 740 20.19 2.16 25.71
C GLY A 740 20.66 2.72 24.36
N LEU A 741 20.13 3.88 23.94
CA LEU A 741 20.40 4.57 22.68
C LEU A 741 20.84 6.03 22.94
N PRO A 742 22.02 6.27 23.55
CA PRO A 742 22.48 7.62 23.90
C PRO A 742 22.45 8.57 22.70
N GLY A 743 21.74 9.70 22.86
CA GLY A 743 21.59 10.72 21.82
C GLY A 743 20.38 10.56 20.88
N ALA A 744 19.64 9.45 20.94
CA ALA A 744 18.46 9.27 20.07
C ALA A 744 17.31 10.25 20.39
N ASN A 745 17.10 10.60 21.67
CA ASN A 745 16.05 11.51 22.14
C ASN A 745 14.64 11.13 21.60
N LEU A 746 14.28 9.86 21.81
CA LEU A 746 12.99 9.27 21.44
C LEU A 746 11.86 9.76 22.36
N THR A 747 10.66 9.88 21.79
CA THR A 747 9.39 10.19 22.49
C THR A 747 8.55 8.93 22.76
N ASP A 748 7.47 9.11 23.50
CA ASP A 748 6.44 8.10 23.74
C ASP A 748 5.83 7.60 22.41
N ASP A 749 5.63 8.51 21.43
CA ASP A 749 5.19 8.16 20.07
C ASP A 749 6.22 7.34 19.29
N ASP A 750 7.51 7.72 19.35
CA ASP A 750 8.59 6.94 18.74
C ASP A 750 8.62 5.52 19.30
N THR A 751 8.32 5.37 20.59
CA THR A 751 8.25 4.08 21.28
C THR A 751 7.10 3.24 20.71
N ALA A 752 5.91 3.81 20.58
CA ALA A 752 4.78 3.14 19.92
C ALA A 752 5.04 2.81 18.44
N ASN A 753 5.75 3.68 17.70
CA ASN A 753 6.14 3.45 16.30
C ASN A 753 7.09 2.26 16.15
N LEU A 754 8.07 2.10 17.05
CA LEU A 754 8.97 0.94 17.06
C LEU A 754 8.24 -0.37 17.42
N MET A 755 7.24 -0.31 18.30
CA MET A 755 6.39 -1.45 18.62
C MET A 755 5.49 -1.85 17.44
N GLY A 756 4.93 -0.88 16.71
CA GLY A 756 4.23 -1.14 15.45
C GLY A 756 5.15 -1.71 14.36
N LEU A 757 6.39 -1.21 14.27
CA LEU A 757 7.41 -1.70 13.34
C LEU A 757 7.76 -3.16 13.57
N CYS A 758 7.76 -3.68 14.80
CA CYS A 758 7.93 -5.11 15.07
C CYS A 758 6.97 -5.99 14.22
N GLY A 759 5.68 -5.63 14.14
CA GLY A 759 4.71 -6.35 13.32
C GLY A 759 4.98 -6.22 11.82
N PHE A 760 5.22 -5.01 11.34
CA PHE A 760 5.49 -4.74 9.91
C PHE A 760 6.78 -5.41 9.40
N ASP A 761 7.87 -5.33 10.17
CA ASP A 761 9.18 -5.89 9.82
C ASP A 761 9.18 -7.42 9.90
N THR A 762 8.48 -8.02 10.87
CA THR A 762 8.23 -9.47 10.94
C THR A 762 7.43 -9.96 9.72
N ALA A 763 6.39 -9.21 9.32
CA ALA A 763 5.60 -9.53 8.12
C ALA A 763 6.44 -9.45 6.82
N ALA A 764 7.27 -8.40 6.70
CA ALA A 764 8.18 -8.23 5.57
C ALA A 764 9.22 -9.37 5.48
N LYS A 765 9.69 -9.86 6.63
CA LYS A 765 10.62 -11.00 6.76
C LYS A 765 9.95 -12.38 6.65
N ASN A 766 8.79 -12.45 5.99
CA ASN A 766 8.03 -13.69 5.76
C ASN A 766 7.58 -14.41 7.05
N GLY A 767 7.46 -13.68 8.16
CA GLY A 767 7.08 -14.21 9.47
C GLY A 767 8.25 -14.38 10.44
N ALA A 768 9.51 -14.35 9.95
CA ALA A 768 10.68 -14.41 10.82
C ALA A 768 10.79 -13.15 11.69
N ALA A 769 11.08 -13.33 12.98
CA ALA A 769 11.02 -12.29 14.01
C ALA A 769 11.79 -11.00 13.65
N SER A 770 11.13 -9.84 13.84
CA SER A 770 11.83 -8.57 13.87
C SER A 770 12.74 -8.47 15.10
N PRO A 771 13.97 -7.94 14.99
CA PRO A 771 14.77 -7.61 16.17
C PRO A 771 14.06 -6.57 17.06
N TRP A 772 13.21 -5.70 16.50
CA TRP A 772 12.38 -4.77 17.25
C TRP A 772 11.39 -5.46 18.21
N CYS A 773 10.98 -6.69 17.93
CA CYS A 773 10.09 -7.42 18.84
C CYS A 773 10.78 -7.83 20.16
N ASN A 774 12.11 -7.98 20.16
CA ASN A 774 12.87 -8.38 21.35
C ASN A 774 13.33 -7.20 22.20
N VAL A 775 13.04 -5.96 21.77
CA VAL A 775 13.36 -4.72 22.51
C VAL A 775 12.35 -4.44 23.62
N PHE A 776 11.13 -4.99 23.48
CA PHE A 776 9.99 -4.73 24.37
C PHE A 776 9.57 -6.01 25.09
N ASN A 777 9.05 -5.86 26.30
CA ASN A 777 8.57 -6.98 27.12
C ASN A 777 7.07 -7.24 26.91
N LYS A 778 6.57 -8.36 27.44
CA LYS A 778 5.14 -8.74 27.36
C LYS A 778 4.20 -7.59 27.77
N THR A 779 4.47 -6.95 28.90
CA THR A 779 3.60 -5.90 29.44
C THR A 779 3.70 -4.61 28.64
N ASP A 780 4.82 -4.31 27.96
CA ASP A 780 4.82 -3.26 26.94
C ASP A 780 3.78 -3.58 25.86
N PHE A 781 3.85 -4.80 25.27
CA PHE A 781 2.94 -5.20 24.20
C PHE A 781 1.47 -5.28 24.65
N GLU A 782 1.17 -5.73 25.86
CA GLU A 782 -0.20 -5.70 26.43
C GLU A 782 -0.76 -4.27 26.51
N ASN A 783 0.09 -3.27 26.80
CA ASN A 783 -0.29 -1.86 26.78
C ASN A 783 -0.41 -1.30 25.35
N TYR A 784 0.43 -1.75 24.41
CA TYR A 784 0.36 -1.38 23.00
C TYR A 784 -0.88 -1.94 22.30
N GLU A 785 -1.24 -3.22 22.54
CA GLU A 785 -2.53 -3.79 22.13
C GLU A 785 -3.68 -2.86 22.58
N TYR A 786 -3.65 -2.43 23.85
CA TYR A 786 -4.71 -1.56 24.38
C TYR A 786 -4.70 -0.12 23.82
N SER A 787 -3.55 0.42 23.41
CA SER A 787 -3.53 1.70 22.68
C SER A 787 -4.17 1.57 21.29
N VAL A 788 -4.03 0.41 20.64
CA VAL A 788 -4.68 0.11 19.35
C VAL A 788 -6.16 -0.24 19.55
N ASP A 789 -6.54 -0.90 20.65
CA ASP A 789 -7.93 -1.14 21.05
C ASP A 789 -8.66 0.19 21.20
N LEU A 790 -8.13 1.11 22.02
CA LEU A 790 -8.68 2.46 22.21
C LEU A 790 -8.76 3.22 20.87
N SER A 791 -7.74 3.11 20.02
CA SER A 791 -7.72 3.74 18.70
C SER A 791 -8.87 3.27 17.79
N LYS A 792 -9.08 1.94 17.71
CA LYS A 792 -10.11 1.34 16.83
C LYS A 792 -11.51 1.45 17.44
N TYR A 793 -11.65 1.24 18.75
CA TYR A 793 -12.92 1.28 19.48
C TYR A 793 -13.62 2.64 19.35
N TYR A 794 -12.88 3.73 19.59
CA TYR A 794 -13.39 5.10 19.56
C TYR A 794 -13.37 5.77 18.18
N SER A 795 -12.83 5.11 17.14
CA SER A 795 -12.88 5.63 15.76
C SER A 795 -13.93 4.90 14.92
N GLU A 796 -13.96 3.57 15.00
CA GLU A 796 -14.65 2.69 14.03
C GLU A 796 -15.64 1.70 14.67
N SER A 797 -15.86 1.75 15.99
CA SER A 797 -16.68 0.77 16.72
C SER A 797 -17.56 1.45 17.79
N TYR A 798 -17.93 0.73 18.86
CA TYR A 798 -18.90 1.18 19.89
C TYR A 798 -18.56 2.48 20.62
N GLY A 799 -17.30 2.94 20.61
CA GLY A 799 -16.90 4.24 21.15
C GLY A 799 -17.05 5.40 20.15
N SER A 800 -17.45 5.13 18.91
CA SER A 800 -17.65 6.12 17.85
C SER A 800 -19.14 6.33 17.59
N ALA A 801 -19.60 7.58 17.68
CA ALA A 801 -20.99 7.97 17.41
C ALA A 801 -21.50 7.56 16.00
N TYR A 802 -20.60 7.25 15.07
CA TYR A 802 -20.93 6.84 13.69
C TYR A 802 -20.43 5.42 13.35
N GLY A 803 -19.66 4.77 14.23
CA GLY A 803 -19.01 3.48 13.98
C GLY A 803 -20.02 2.39 13.57
N PRO A 804 -20.98 2.02 14.43
CA PRO A 804 -21.98 1.00 14.11
C PRO A 804 -22.83 1.34 12.88
N SER A 805 -23.22 2.61 12.72
CA SER A 805 -24.07 3.05 11.60
C SER A 805 -23.41 2.87 10.22
N GLN A 806 -22.08 2.95 10.13
CA GLN A 806 -21.35 2.69 8.88
C GLN A 806 -21.39 1.19 8.48
N GLY A 807 -21.47 0.28 9.45
CA GLY A 807 -21.52 -1.17 9.17
C GLY A 807 -22.88 -1.69 8.68
N VAL A 808 -23.92 -0.87 8.74
CA VAL A 808 -25.33 -1.29 8.55
C VAL A 808 -25.61 -1.90 7.17
N GLY A 809 -25.12 -1.28 6.09
CA GLY A 809 -25.39 -1.78 4.73
C GLY A 809 -24.90 -3.20 4.50
N TRP A 810 -23.71 -3.57 4.99
CA TRP A 810 -23.20 -4.95 4.87
C TRP A 810 -24.03 -5.94 5.71
N VAL A 811 -24.54 -5.51 6.88
CA VAL A 811 -25.46 -6.35 7.67
C VAL A 811 -26.76 -6.58 6.91
N ASN A 812 -27.33 -5.56 6.26
CA ASN A 812 -28.54 -5.71 5.47
C ASN A 812 -28.32 -6.56 4.19
N GLU A 813 -27.15 -6.50 3.56
CA GLU A 813 -26.70 -7.46 2.52
C GLU A 813 -26.60 -8.89 3.07
N LEU A 814 -26.00 -9.09 4.25
CA LEU A 814 -25.92 -10.40 4.90
C LEU A 814 -27.33 -10.95 5.17
N LEU A 815 -28.24 -10.14 5.70
CA LEU A 815 -29.62 -10.57 5.98
C LEU A 815 -30.30 -11.05 4.69
N ALA A 816 -30.22 -10.27 3.60
CA ALA A 816 -30.74 -10.63 2.29
C ALA A 816 -30.22 -11.98 1.78
N ARG A 817 -28.91 -12.25 1.93
CA ARG A 817 -28.28 -13.54 1.59
C ARG A 817 -28.76 -14.69 2.49
N LEU A 818 -29.09 -14.43 3.76
CA LEU A 818 -29.57 -15.44 4.71
C LEU A 818 -31.06 -15.80 4.50
N THR A 819 -31.89 -14.84 4.06
CA THR A 819 -33.34 -15.01 3.82
C THR A 819 -33.72 -15.34 2.38
N ASP A 820 -32.81 -15.17 1.42
CA ASP A 820 -33.08 -15.22 -0.02
C ASP A 820 -34.09 -14.15 -0.49
N THR A 821 -33.95 -12.93 0.05
CA THR A 821 -34.82 -11.76 -0.25
C THR A 821 -33.98 -10.57 -0.69
N GLU A 822 -34.61 -9.61 -1.37
CA GLU A 822 -33.93 -8.39 -1.85
C GLU A 822 -33.40 -7.53 -0.68
N VAL A 823 -32.28 -6.84 -0.91
CA VAL A 823 -31.62 -5.98 0.10
C VAL A 823 -32.55 -4.82 0.48
N GLN A 824 -32.85 -4.71 1.77
CA GLN A 824 -33.66 -3.63 2.35
C GLN A 824 -32.74 -2.71 3.16
N ASP A 825 -32.20 -1.69 2.49
CA ASP A 825 -31.26 -0.74 3.09
C ASP A 825 -31.40 0.65 2.45
N HIS A 826 -30.95 1.68 3.17
CA HIS A 826 -30.89 3.06 2.71
C HIS A 826 -29.64 3.78 3.25
N THR A 827 -28.57 3.03 3.52
CA THR A 827 -27.36 3.50 4.20
C THR A 827 -26.15 3.56 3.29
N THR A 828 -25.44 2.44 3.14
CA THR A 828 -24.16 2.33 2.41
C THR A 828 -24.21 1.38 1.20
N THR A 829 -25.34 0.70 1.01
CA THR A 829 -25.61 -0.18 -0.13
C THR A 829 -25.74 0.55 -1.46
N ASN A 830 -25.55 -0.18 -2.56
CA ASN A 830 -25.71 0.33 -3.91
C ASN A 830 -26.86 -0.40 -4.59
N THR A 831 -28.05 0.18 -4.53
CA THR A 831 -29.30 -0.39 -5.06
C THR A 831 -29.23 -0.86 -6.52
N THR A 832 -28.28 -0.36 -7.31
CA THR A 832 -28.07 -0.81 -8.71
C THR A 832 -27.26 -2.10 -8.80
N LEU A 833 -26.28 -2.29 -7.90
CA LEU A 833 -25.53 -3.54 -7.77
C LEU A 833 -26.35 -4.60 -7.05
N ASP A 834 -27.12 -4.20 -6.03
CA ASP A 834 -27.75 -5.12 -5.08
C ASP A 834 -29.10 -5.65 -5.57
N ALA A 835 -29.77 -4.95 -6.49
CA ALA A 835 -30.95 -5.46 -7.21
C ALA A 835 -30.59 -6.40 -8.37
N ASN A 836 -29.35 -6.36 -8.87
CA ASN A 836 -28.91 -7.11 -10.05
C ASN A 836 -28.29 -8.47 -9.63
N ARG A 837 -28.95 -9.57 -10.00
CA ARG A 837 -28.54 -10.93 -9.62
C ARG A 837 -27.17 -11.38 -10.17
N THR A 838 -26.55 -10.63 -11.09
CA THR A 838 -25.16 -10.85 -11.53
C THR A 838 -24.13 -10.24 -10.56
N THR A 839 -24.44 -9.11 -9.93
CA THR A 839 -23.57 -8.39 -8.98
C THR A 839 -23.92 -8.65 -7.53
N PHE A 840 -25.12 -9.16 -7.25
CA PHE A 840 -25.58 -9.65 -5.96
C PHE A 840 -26.46 -10.91 -6.12
N PRO A 841 -25.84 -12.10 -6.31
CA PRO A 841 -26.59 -13.32 -6.59
C PRO A 841 -27.39 -13.81 -5.38
N LEU A 842 -28.69 -13.93 -5.59
CA LEU A 842 -29.69 -14.47 -4.66
C LEU A 842 -30.59 -15.46 -5.45
N GLY A 843 -31.02 -16.52 -4.80
CA GLY A 843 -31.90 -17.57 -5.32
C GLY A 843 -31.40 -18.99 -5.00
N PRO A 844 -32.21 -20.02 -5.30
CA PRO A 844 -31.76 -21.42 -5.25
C PRO A 844 -30.46 -21.66 -6.03
N SER A 845 -30.35 -21.03 -7.21
CA SER A 845 -29.19 -21.09 -8.11
C SER A 845 -27.99 -20.22 -7.71
N ALA A 846 -28.09 -19.38 -6.67
CA ALA A 846 -26.96 -18.57 -6.21
C ALA A 846 -25.86 -19.45 -5.57
N PRO A 847 -24.59 -19.04 -5.64
CA PRO A 847 -23.50 -19.67 -4.91
C PRO A 847 -23.81 -19.81 -3.41
N LYS A 848 -23.18 -20.79 -2.74
CA LYS A 848 -23.35 -21.00 -1.29
C LYS A 848 -22.14 -20.49 -0.49
N ILE A 849 -21.13 -19.97 -1.16
CA ILE A 849 -19.93 -19.36 -0.58
C ILE A 849 -19.82 -17.93 -1.09
N PHE A 850 -19.99 -16.95 -0.22
CA PHE A 850 -19.80 -15.53 -0.53
C PHE A 850 -18.54 -15.05 0.20
N ALA A 851 -17.66 -14.30 -0.47
CA ALA A 851 -16.41 -13.81 0.10
C ALA A 851 -16.16 -12.34 -0.23
N ASP A 852 -16.35 -11.48 0.76
CA ASP A 852 -16.22 -10.03 0.64
C ASP A 852 -14.89 -9.55 1.29
N PHE A 853 -14.14 -8.68 0.60
CA PHE A 853 -12.81 -8.23 1.02
C PHE A 853 -12.78 -6.73 1.36
N SER A 854 -12.21 -6.39 2.52
CA SER A 854 -12.39 -5.08 3.19
C SER A 854 -11.15 -4.63 4.02
N THR A 855 -11.27 -3.48 4.70
CA THR A 855 -10.28 -2.87 5.62
C THR A 855 -10.55 -3.23 7.09
N ASP A 856 -9.56 -3.09 7.98
CA ASP A 856 -9.77 -3.26 9.43
C ASP A 856 -10.77 -2.25 10.01
N ASN A 857 -10.79 -1.03 9.49
CA ASN A 857 -11.77 -0.02 9.91
C ASN A 857 -13.20 -0.46 9.56
N ASN A 858 -13.45 -0.80 8.29
CA ASN A 858 -14.77 -1.17 7.82
C ASN A 858 -15.25 -2.54 8.36
N ILE A 859 -14.33 -3.43 8.75
CA ILE A 859 -14.71 -4.66 9.48
C ILE A 859 -15.10 -4.32 10.94
N ALA A 860 -14.41 -3.40 11.61
CA ALA A 860 -14.78 -2.99 12.97
C ALA A 860 -16.16 -2.31 13.03
N THR A 861 -16.53 -1.51 12.01
CA THR A 861 -17.88 -0.92 11.91
C THR A 861 -18.94 -2.02 11.77
N VAL A 862 -18.75 -2.96 10.84
CA VAL A 862 -19.64 -4.12 10.62
C VAL A 862 -19.80 -5.00 11.86
N LEU A 863 -18.70 -5.32 12.57
CA LEU A 863 -18.79 -6.11 13.80
C LEU A 863 -19.60 -5.39 14.89
N SER A 864 -19.47 -4.07 14.99
CA SER A 864 -20.28 -3.29 15.93
C SER A 864 -21.76 -3.19 15.52
N ALA A 865 -22.04 -3.09 14.22
CA ALA A 865 -23.39 -3.12 13.65
C ALA A 865 -24.11 -4.47 13.88
N LEU A 866 -23.37 -5.58 13.84
CA LEU A 866 -23.87 -6.93 14.15
C LEU A 866 -24.24 -7.14 15.63
N GLY A 867 -23.82 -6.25 16.52
CA GLY A 867 -24.08 -6.34 17.96
C GLY A 867 -23.15 -7.30 18.73
N VAL A 868 -21.97 -7.64 18.19
CA VAL A 868 -21.02 -8.60 18.78
C VAL A 868 -19.78 -7.92 19.37
N PHE A 869 -19.20 -8.53 20.42
CA PHE A 869 -18.02 -8.01 21.13
C PHE A 869 -18.19 -6.59 21.73
N ARG A 870 -19.40 -6.28 22.19
CA ARG A 870 -19.68 -5.05 22.93
C ARG A 870 -19.25 -5.18 24.40
N ASP A 871 -18.38 -4.27 24.85
CA ASP A 871 -18.04 -4.11 26.26
C ASP A 871 -19.22 -3.56 27.08
N GLU A 872 -19.34 -4.00 28.34
CA GLU A 872 -20.37 -3.55 29.30
C GLU A 872 -20.26 -2.04 29.62
N VAL A 873 -19.04 -1.52 29.57
CA VAL A 873 -18.67 -0.11 29.79
C VAL A 873 -17.68 0.30 28.69
N PRO A 874 -17.76 1.52 28.11
CA PRO A 874 -16.80 1.98 27.12
C PRO A 874 -15.35 1.90 27.62
N LEU A 875 -14.42 1.46 26.75
CA LEU A 875 -13.03 1.20 27.12
C LEU A 875 -12.39 2.41 27.83
N PRO A 876 -12.03 2.33 29.12
CA PRO A 876 -11.52 3.47 29.85
C PRO A 876 -10.02 3.69 29.59
N VAL A 877 -9.62 4.95 29.58
CA VAL A 877 -8.23 5.43 29.51
C VAL A 877 -7.50 5.36 30.88
N THR A 878 -7.94 4.47 31.77
CA THR A 878 -7.46 4.33 33.15
C THR A 878 -6.77 2.99 33.38
N SER A 879 -5.71 2.98 34.18
CA SER A 879 -5.03 1.75 34.61
C SER A 879 -5.70 1.17 35.87
N PRO A 880 -5.79 -0.17 36.04
CA PRO A 880 -5.32 -1.22 35.12
C PRO A 880 -6.23 -1.40 33.90
N ILE A 881 -5.67 -1.99 32.85
CA ILE A 881 -6.41 -2.39 31.64
C ILE A 881 -7.56 -3.36 32.03
N PRO A 882 -8.80 -3.19 31.52
CA PRO A 882 -9.90 -4.09 31.88
C PRO A 882 -9.65 -5.53 31.43
N ALA A 883 -9.58 -6.45 32.39
CA ALA A 883 -9.32 -7.87 32.15
C ALA A 883 -10.49 -8.60 31.46
N ASN A 884 -11.71 -8.09 31.59
CA ASN A 884 -12.94 -8.63 31.01
C ASN A 884 -13.35 -7.95 29.68
N ARG A 885 -12.50 -7.10 29.08
CA ARG A 885 -12.82 -6.44 27.81
C ARG A 885 -13.12 -7.45 26.70
N GLN A 886 -14.03 -7.10 25.80
CA GLN A 886 -14.43 -7.90 24.64
C GLN A 886 -13.71 -7.43 23.37
N PHE A 887 -13.49 -6.13 23.24
CA PHE A 887 -12.76 -5.56 22.11
C PHE A 887 -11.24 -5.77 22.24
N TYR A 888 -10.67 -6.55 21.32
CA TYR A 888 -9.24 -6.74 21.12
C TYR A 888 -8.94 -6.64 19.62
N ALA A 889 -8.15 -5.67 19.20
CA ALA A 889 -7.85 -5.37 17.80
C ALA A 889 -7.16 -6.55 17.09
N SER A 890 -6.27 -7.26 17.78
CA SER A 890 -5.59 -8.46 17.27
C SER A 890 -6.52 -9.68 17.12
N ARG A 891 -7.60 -9.77 17.91
CA ARG A 891 -8.58 -10.87 17.85
C ARG A 891 -9.67 -10.62 16.83
N LEU A 892 -10.02 -9.37 16.58
CA LEU A 892 -11.12 -8.99 15.68
C LEU A 892 -10.63 -8.75 14.25
N VAL A 893 -9.61 -7.90 14.06
CA VAL A 893 -9.17 -7.41 12.74
C VAL A 893 -7.65 -7.51 12.46
N PRO A 894 -6.97 -8.64 12.78
CA PRO A 894 -5.57 -8.88 12.42
C PRO A 894 -5.36 -8.95 10.90
N PHE A 895 -4.12 -9.00 10.42
CA PHE A 895 -3.81 -9.18 9.00
C PHE A 895 -4.33 -10.53 8.48
N ALA A 896 -5.05 -10.52 7.35
CA ALA A 896 -5.88 -11.62 6.85
C ALA A 896 -6.97 -12.12 7.82
N GLY A 897 -7.37 -11.28 8.79
CA GLY A 897 -8.47 -11.54 9.71
C GLY A 897 -9.77 -11.83 8.97
N SER A 898 -10.56 -12.80 9.47
CA SER A 898 -11.73 -13.33 8.78
C SER A 898 -12.90 -13.52 9.74
N THR A 899 -14.04 -12.92 9.39
CA THR A 899 -15.35 -13.25 9.95
C THR A 899 -16.07 -14.16 8.98
N VAL A 900 -16.65 -15.26 9.47
CA VAL A 900 -17.47 -16.20 8.69
C VAL A 900 -18.84 -16.33 9.38
N VAL A 901 -19.90 -15.96 8.67
CA VAL A 901 -21.27 -16.22 9.09
C VAL A 901 -21.76 -17.48 8.40
N GLU A 902 -21.99 -18.54 9.18
CA GLU A 902 -22.57 -19.80 8.71
C GLU A 902 -24.09 -19.72 8.81
N LYS A 903 -24.79 -20.16 7.75
CA LYS A 903 -26.18 -20.59 7.81
C LYS A 903 -26.22 -22.12 7.89
N LEU A 904 -26.95 -22.66 8.86
CA LEU A 904 -27.06 -24.09 9.13
C LEU A 904 -28.53 -24.51 9.09
N SER A 905 -28.86 -25.57 8.36
CA SER A 905 -30.13 -26.29 8.58
C SER A 905 -29.91 -27.38 9.61
N CYS A 906 -30.79 -27.48 10.62
CA CYS A 906 -30.69 -28.43 11.72
C CYS A 906 -31.96 -29.27 11.86
N SER A 907 -31.78 -30.58 12.07
CA SER A 907 -32.86 -31.47 12.52
C SER A 907 -33.27 -31.13 13.95
N GLU A 908 -34.54 -31.42 14.26
CA GLU A 908 -35.07 -31.34 15.61
C GLU A 908 -34.40 -32.35 16.54
N THR A 909 -34.21 -31.94 17.80
CA THR A 909 -33.65 -32.74 18.89
C THR A 909 -34.26 -32.30 20.21
N SER A 910 -34.17 -33.13 21.25
CA SER A 910 -34.64 -32.80 22.61
C SER A 910 -33.94 -31.60 23.28
N ALA A 911 -32.91 -31.02 22.66
CA ALA A 911 -32.18 -29.85 23.14
C ALA A 911 -32.17 -28.65 22.17
N ARG A 912 -32.76 -28.78 20.98
CA ARG A 912 -32.78 -27.76 19.92
C ARG A 912 -33.90 -28.05 18.91
N PRO A 913 -34.85 -27.13 18.67
CA PRO A 913 -35.88 -27.25 17.63
C PRO A 913 -35.29 -27.43 16.22
N GLY A 914 -36.04 -28.05 15.32
CA GLY A 914 -35.68 -28.12 13.90
C GLY A 914 -35.80 -26.76 13.21
N GLY A 915 -35.01 -26.52 12.16
CA GLY A 915 -35.07 -25.30 11.34
C GLY A 915 -33.70 -24.75 10.94
N ASP A 916 -33.69 -23.54 10.38
CA ASP A 916 -32.48 -22.81 10.02
C ASP A 916 -31.94 -21.98 11.20
N TYR A 917 -30.62 -21.98 11.33
CA TYR A 917 -29.82 -21.30 12.35
C TYR A 917 -28.68 -20.50 11.72
N VAL A 918 -28.21 -19.48 12.44
CA VAL A 918 -27.04 -18.66 12.11
C VAL A 918 -25.99 -18.82 13.21
N ARG A 919 -24.72 -18.96 12.81
CA ARG A 919 -23.55 -18.91 13.71
C ARG A 919 -22.50 -17.97 13.13
N ILE A 920 -21.83 -17.21 13.98
CA ILE A 920 -20.72 -16.34 13.59
C ILE A 920 -19.42 -16.93 14.13
N LEU A 921 -18.40 -16.99 13.27
CA LEU A 921 -17.02 -17.33 13.63
C LEU A 921 -16.13 -16.12 13.32
N ILE A 922 -15.23 -15.72 14.23
CA ILE A 922 -14.21 -14.68 13.97
C ILE A 922 -12.84 -15.26 14.26
N ASN A 923 -11.96 -15.24 13.27
CA ASN A 923 -10.60 -15.80 13.37
C ASN A 923 -10.60 -17.20 13.99
N ASP A 924 -11.52 -18.01 13.43
CA ASP A 924 -11.85 -19.38 13.80
C ASP A 924 -12.49 -19.58 15.20
N ALA A 925 -12.62 -18.55 16.05
CA ALA A 925 -13.41 -18.61 17.29
C ALA A 925 -14.92 -18.55 17.01
N ALA A 926 -15.70 -19.47 17.57
CA ALA A 926 -17.16 -19.35 17.58
C ALA A 926 -17.61 -18.24 18.54
N VAL A 927 -18.46 -17.33 18.05
CA VAL A 927 -18.93 -16.14 18.77
C VAL A 927 -20.12 -16.49 19.66
N LYS A 928 -20.12 -15.93 20.87
CA LYS A 928 -21.22 -15.99 21.84
C LYS A 928 -22.29 -14.97 21.43
N LEU A 929 -23.51 -15.44 21.13
CA LEU A 929 -24.62 -14.57 20.73
C LEU A 929 -25.54 -14.33 21.93
N GLU A 930 -25.45 -13.13 22.53
CA GLU A 930 -26.09 -12.79 23.82
C GLU A 930 -27.44 -12.07 23.69
N SER A 931 -27.96 -11.90 22.47
CA SER A 931 -29.32 -11.40 22.29
C SER A 931 -30.34 -12.35 22.90
N SER A 932 -31.36 -11.81 23.57
CA SER A 932 -32.51 -12.56 24.09
C SER A 932 -33.26 -13.34 23.00
N HIS A 933 -33.15 -12.92 21.74
CA HIS A 933 -33.70 -13.62 20.58
C HIS A 933 -32.89 -14.88 20.19
N CYS A 934 -31.69 -15.06 20.76
CA CYS A 934 -30.78 -16.19 20.51
C CYS A 934 -30.61 -17.11 21.73
N GLU A 935 -31.00 -16.70 22.94
CA GLU A 935 -30.87 -17.54 24.14
C GLU A 935 -31.82 -18.76 24.10
N PRO A 936 -31.46 -19.89 24.74
CA PRO A 936 -30.17 -20.16 25.42
C PRO A 936 -29.06 -20.65 24.46
N LEU A 937 -29.38 -20.87 23.18
CA LEU A 937 -28.48 -21.55 22.23
C LEU A 937 -27.31 -20.67 21.78
N GLY A 938 -27.51 -19.36 21.64
CA GLY A 938 -26.47 -18.40 21.26
C GLY A 938 -25.35 -18.30 22.28
N LYS A 939 -25.71 -18.41 23.56
CA LYS A 939 -24.80 -18.36 24.72
C LYS A 939 -24.03 -19.65 24.96
N LYS A 940 -24.64 -20.80 24.65
CA LYS A 940 -24.06 -22.14 24.91
C LYS A 940 -23.37 -22.76 23.69
N HIS A 941 -23.83 -22.43 22.48
CA HIS A 941 -23.44 -23.08 21.23
C HIS A 941 -23.14 -22.10 20.08
N GLY A 942 -23.29 -20.79 20.29
CA GLY A 942 -23.12 -19.78 19.22
C GLY A 942 -24.22 -19.80 18.15
N LEU A 943 -25.32 -20.54 18.39
CA LEU A 943 -26.41 -20.72 17.44
C LEU A 943 -27.58 -19.78 17.77
N CYS A 944 -27.95 -18.92 16.84
CA CYS A 944 -29.24 -18.22 16.87
C CYS A 944 -30.18 -18.85 15.83
N SER A 945 -31.49 -18.93 16.08
CA SER A 945 -32.43 -19.30 15.00
C SER A 945 -32.43 -18.21 13.92
N LEU A 946 -32.75 -18.53 12.65
CA LEU A 946 -32.73 -17.53 11.59
C LEU A 946 -33.69 -16.35 11.88
N SER A 947 -34.89 -16.63 12.40
CA SER A 947 -35.83 -15.60 12.85
C SER A 947 -35.29 -14.78 14.03
N GLY A 948 -34.75 -15.44 15.06
CA GLY A 948 -34.15 -14.75 16.22
C GLY A 948 -32.96 -13.88 15.84
N PHE A 949 -32.18 -14.31 14.83
CA PHE A 949 -31.08 -13.51 14.29
C PHE A 949 -31.63 -12.27 13.57
N LEU A 950 -32.59 -12.43 12.66
CA LEU A 950 -33.24 -11.31 11.97
C LEU A 950 -33.85 -10.28 12.94
N ASP A 951 -34.44 -10.72 14.04
CA ASP A 951 -34.99 -9.84 15.07
C ASP A 951 -33.90 -9.16 15.90
N SER A 952 -32.79 -9.85 16.20
CA SER A 952 -31.63 -9.26 16.88
C SER A 952 -31.00 -8.11 16.08
N GLN A 953 -31.03 -8.18 14.75
CA GLN A 953 -30.46 -7.18 13.83
C GLN A 953 -31.37 -5.95 13.62
N LYS A 954 -32.26 -5.63 14.58
CA LYS A 954 -33.18 -4.50 14.53
C LYS A 954 -32.48 -3.16 14.21
N PHE A 955 -31.29 -2.93 14.78
CA PHE A 955 -30.50 -1.71 14.53
C PHE A 955 -30.15 -1.54 13.04
N ALA A 956 -29.58 -2.57 12.41
CA ALA A 956 -29.26 -2.52 10.99
C ALA A 956 -30.53 -2.41 10.12
N ARG A 957 -31.58 -3.18 10.46
CA ARG A 957 -32.87 -3.16 9.76
C ARG A 957 -33.62 -1.82 9.84
N SER A 958 -33.29 -0.94 10.78
CA SER A 958 -33.82 0.42 10.86
C SER A 958 -32.91 1.49 10.22
N GLY A 959 -31.80 1.11 9.59
CA GLY A 959 -30.80 2.04 9.05
C GLY A 959 -29.78 2.54 10.07
N GLY A 960 -29.72 1.96 11.27
CA GLY A 960 -28.94 2.47 12.39
C GLY A 960 -29.24 3.93 12.70
N ASP A 961 -28.21 4.68 13.09
CA ASP A 961 -28.28 6.15 13.25
C ASP A 961 -27.76 6.88 11.99
N TRP A 962 -27.88 6.29 10.79
CA TRP A 962 -27.27 6.80 9.56
C TRP A 962 -27.66 8.24 9.20
N ALA A 963 -28.85 8.69 9.58
CA ALA A 963 -29.27 10.08 9.40
C ALA A 963 -28.32 11.11 10.07
N SER A 964 -27.63 10.73 11.15
CA SER A 964 -26.65 11.59 11.83
C SER A 964 -25.47 11.96 10.94
N CYS A 965 -25.08 11.10 9.98
CA CYS A 965 -23.98 11.32 9.04
C CYS A 965 -24.14 12.57 8.18
N PHE A 966 -25.36 13.09 8.04
CA PHE A 966 -25.69 14.26 7.21
C PHE A 966 -26.26 15.44 8.01
N SER A 967 -26.31 15.33 9.34
CA SER A 967 -26.71 16.45 10.20
C SER A 967 -25.61 17.53 10.27
N ASP A 968 -25.99 18.80 10.32
CA ASP A 968 -25.03 19.91 10.45
C ASP A 968 -24.39 20.00 11.86
N SER A 969 -24.92 19.23 12.83
CA SER A 969 -24.38 19.09 14.18
C SER A 969 -23.44 17.88 14.27
N ILE A 970 -22.13 18.11 14.26
CA ILE A 970 -21.15 17.06 14.56
C ILE A 970 -21.35 16.60 16.02
N GLN A 971 -21.81 15.36 16.21
CA GLN A 971 -21.84 14.72 17.53
C GLN A 971 -20.42 14.37 17.97
N VAL A 972 -19.99 14.94 19.11
CA VAL A 972 -18.70 14.67 19.75
C VAL A 972 -18.98 13.98 21.09
N SER A 973 -18.49 12.75 21.22
CA SER A 973 -18.66 11.84 22.37
C SER A 973 -17.35 11.65 23.13
#